data_AF-A0A4Z1JNG8-F1
#
_entry.id   AF-A0A4Z1JNG8-F1
#
_cell.length_a   1.000
_cell.length_b   1.000
_cell.length_c   1.000
_cell.angle_alpha   90.00
_cell.angle_beta   90.00
_cell.angle_gamma   90.00
#
_symmetry.space_group_name_H-M   'P 1'
#
loop_
_entity.id
_entity.type
_entity.pdbx_description
1 polymer ?
#
loop_
_entity_poly.entity_id
_entity_poly.type
_entity_poly.pdbx_seq_one_letter_code
_entity_poly.pdbx_strand_id
1 'polypeptide(L)'
;MDRIEAINQAASTSITIIPPSLLNIPTEIRRNIFKHLLLNTELAEASSIDENQRYGADLNYDLSPQVLLVCRLFHEEGKEILYGLNHFIVESLPNIHPHEVNTIHPFTLCSPLTRWDNQPTTHLPTNSTQKTSLHRNRGIRLVRKWRIVLSARLHQPRSQDGLVELCRLLCELQILSGGTLLRELDICIIPKGAEFNYGYLDTADMRENLVPLELLRNIPRVSIRTASISEIPDFVCRDDWSKTPLVTKSMLPAAPYRHLLINLIQGNSEVELSTKMFTALLKYAQAFERHFEYRQAMSLSFEEVASSMTGEFTVLSHNPFLSQEFHPKALAHTVEAGLQKARYMTEKESGDITKTTKFKEERSVILKYLERQFCRISHASQEIVDFVKLQKRKWGIFDPACTKEYNGFDMVIYTEAMVLIENYVASFTRELDASTKMAVRVQFGLFEHRYASMAREFGLQKCLVAYSRSDPIAFRAYFQEVVVDADFQYFTILTARSKLYDWDACSNVPDIKVTQLGSLEAWEIRWHIEEPTITAITESEAQKMQDDLRRQIVQTKFLAQQEAGYQASQGSHTVGGDVTNGENSNIENNAGENHLADMELDDLANWESLPYHDDDEFYELTFQWEGNQSRAPNVNPISSDSASENDFYEKLFRDHPDDESFGLESEDEDIHKEDCVNSGGAVLHVLPWLDNCESSLSHVFPWMTRSWQ
;
A
#
# COMPACT_ATOMS: atom_id res chain seq x y z
N MET A 1 -3.15 85.16 -28.84
CA MET A 1 -1.99 84.41 -28.31
C MET A 1 -2.35 84.09 -26.87
N ASP A 2 -2.65 82.87 -26.44
CA ASP A 2 -2.23 81.57 -26.94
C ASP A 2 -3.19 80.45 -26.51
N ARG A 3 -3.70 79.71 -27.50
CA ARG A 3 -3.51 78.26 -27.74
C ARG A 3 -3.24 77.28 -26.57
N ILE A 4 -3.70 77.52 -25.34
CA ILE A 4 -3.51 76.57 -24.21
C ILE A 4 -4.83 76.13 -23.54
N GLU A 5 -6.01 76.65 -23.94
CA GLU A 5 -7.27 76.31 -23.24
C GLU A 5 -8.22 75.36 -24.00
N ALA A 6 -7.75 74.73 -25.09
CA ALA A 6 -8.56 73.83 -25.91
C ALA A 6 -8.08 72.36 -25.94
N ILE A 7 -7.11 71.96 -25.10
CA ILE A 7 -6.60 70.56 -25.08
C ILE A 7 -7.10 69.77 -23.85
N ASN A 8 -7.70 70.40 -22.84
CA ASN A 8 -8.14 69.71 -21.62
C ASN A 8 -9.63 69.29 -21.58
N GLN A 9 -10.33 69.27 -22.72
CA GLN A 9 -11.73 68.79 -22.80
C GLN A 9 -11.93 67.66 -23.83
N ALA A 10 -10.92 66.81 -24.00
CA ALA A 10 -11.08 65.51 -24.66
C ALA A 10 -10.45 64.38 -23.84
N ALA A 11 -10.49 64.46 -22.51
CA ALA A 11 -10.43 63.26 -21.66
C ALA A 11 -11.85 62.70 -21.56
N SER A 12 -12.38 62.27 -22.71
CA SER A 12 -13.53 61.37 -22.72
C SER A 12 -13.07 60.13 -21.96
N THR A 13 -13.73 59.85 -20.84
CA THR A 13 -13.60 58.63 -20.07
C THR A 13 -13.84 57.44 -21.00
N SER A 14 -12.76 56.96 -21.62
CA SER A 14 -12.65 55.59 -22.08
C SER A 14 -12.78 54.75 -20.83
N ILE A 15 -14.02 54.38 -20.48
CA ILE A 15 -14.25 53.22 -19.62
C ILE A 15 -13.57 52.10 -20.39
N THR A 16 -12.35 51.76 -19.97
CA THR A 16 -11.70 50.52 -20.38
C THR A 16 -12.62 49.44 -19.82
N ILE A 17 -13.59 49.00 -20.62
CA ILE A 17 -14.37 47.81 -20.34
C ILE A 17 -13.34 46.70 -20.46
N ILE A 18 -12.66 46.42 -19.34
CA ILE A 18 -11.88 45.20 -19.18
C ILE A 18 -12.90 44.11 -19.49
N PRO A 19 -12.70 43.30 -20.54
CA PRO A 19 -13.64 42.23 -20.86
C PRO A 19 -13.83 41.43 -19.57
N PRO A 20 -15.07 41.13 -19.15
CA PRO A 20 -15.29 40.41 -17.92
C PRO A 20 -14.57 39.08 -18.03
N SER A 21 -13.40 39.00 -17.39
CA SER A 21 -12.72 37.72 -17.20
C SER A 21 -13.72 36.85 -16.46
N LEU A 22 -13.90 35.61 -16.90
CA LEU A 22 -14.76 34.64 -16.19
C LEU A 22 -14.36 34.55 -14.70
N LEU A 23 -13.11 34.89 -14.35
CA LEU A 23 -12.63 35.00 -12.96
C LEU A 23 -13.33 36.10 -12.14
N ASN A 24 -13.79 37.17 -12.77
CA ASN A 24 -14.46 38.30 -12.13
C ASN A 24 -15.97 38.07 -11.97
N ILE A 25 -16.51 36.99 -12.55
CA ILE A 25 -17.91 36.60 -12.39
C ILE A 25 -18.09 35.94 -11.01
N PRO A 26 -19.15 36.26 -10.24
CA PRO A 26 -19.45 35.57 -8.99
C PRO A 26 -19.48 34.04 -9.13
N THR A 27 -19.01 33.33 -8.10
CA THR A 27 -18.89 31.87 -8.08
C THR A 27 -20.21 31.17 -8.42
N GLU A 28 -21.35 31.72 -7.99
CA GLU A 28 -22.68 31.17 -8.26
C GLU A 28 -23.01 31.15 -9.75
N ILE A 29 -22.68 32.24 -10.45
CA ILE A 29 -22.91 32.37 -11.88
C ILE A 29 -21.93 31.47 -12.65
N ARG A 30 -20.66 31.43 -12.26
CA ARG A 30 -19.68 30.48 -12.83
C ARG A 30 -20.14 29.03 -12.70
N ARG A 31 -20.59 28.63 -11.50
CA ARG A 31 -21.12 27.28 -11.26
C ARG A 31 -22.34 26.98 -12.12
N ASN A 32 -23.23 27.96 -12.33
CA ASN A 32 -24.36 27.77 -13.25
C ASN A 32 -23.90 27.61 -14.70
N ILE A 33 -22.91 28.39 -15.16
CA ILE A 33 -22.30 28.19 -16.48
C ILE A 33 -21.72 26.77 -16.57
N PHE A 34 -20.92 26.35 -15.59
CA PHE A 34 -20.33 25.01 -15.56
C PHE A 34 -21.37 23.89 -15.53
N LYS A 35 -22.53 24.09 -14.87
CA LYS A 35 -23.63 23.11 -14.95
C LYS A 35 -24.12 22.91 -16.38
N HIS A 36 -24.24 23.98 -17.17
CA HIS A 36 -24.66 23.84 -18.58
C HIS A 36 -23.57 23.20 -19.45
N LEU A 37 -22.29 23.36 -19.08
CA LEU A 37 -21.16 22.83 -19.84
C LEU A 37 -20.77 21.40 -19.46
N LEU A 38 -21.05 20.98 -18.23
CA LEU A 38 -20.47 19.77 -17.63
C LEU A 38 -21.52 18.77 -17.12
N LEU A 39 -22.82 19.06 -17.20
CA LEU A 39 -23.87 18.09 -16.87
C LEU A 39 -24.42 17.45 -18.14
N ASN A 40 -24.48 16.12 -18.14
CA ASN A 40 -25.25 15.36 -19.11
C ASN A 40 -25.84 14.11 -18.44
N THR A 41 -27.16 13.95 -18.54
CA THR A 41 -27.89 12.81 -18.01
C THR A 41 -27.60 11.51 -18.74
N GLU A 42 -27.19 11.57 -20.01
CA GLU A 42 -26.81 10.41 -20.83
C GLU A 42 -25.65 9.62 -20.22
N LEU A 43 -24.77 10.26 -19.44
CA LEU A 43 -23.68 9.59 -18.73
C LEU A 43 -24.19 8.51 -17.74
N ALA A 44 -25.49 8.54 -17.39
CA ALA A 44 -26.15 7.58 -16.53
C ALA A 44 -26.99 6.55 -17.30
N GLU A 45 -27.01 6.61 -18.63
CA GLU A 45 -27.83 5.77 -19.52
C GLU A 45 -26.97 4.79 -20.30
N ALA A 46 -27.57 3.68 -20.72
CA ALA A 46 -26.90 2.64 -21.50
C ALA A 46 -26.41 3.13 -22.86
N SER A 47 -27.08 4.14 -23.44
CA SER A 47 -26.64 4.79 -24.67
C SER A 47 -25.21 5.31 -24.59
N SER A 48 -24.71 5.65 -23.39
CA SER A 48 -23.35 6.14 -23.22
C SER A 48 -22.25 5.09 -23.34
N ILE A 49 -22.62 3.80 -23.38
CA ILE A 49 -21.71 2.66 -23.51
C ILE A 49 -22.11 1.70 -24.64
N ASP A 50 -22.79 2.23 -25.67
CA ASP A 50 -23.28 1.52 -26.85
C ASP A 50 -22.16 0.78 -27.61
N GLU A 51 -22.33 -0.52 -27.87
CA GLU A 51 -21.36 -1.37 -28.56
C GLU A 51 -21.09 -0.87 -29.99
N ASN A 52 -22.13 -0.44 -30.71
CA ASN A 52 -22.02 0.06 -32.08
C ASN A 52 -21.22 1.37 -32.16
N GLN A 53 -21.14 2.09 -31.05
CA GLN A 53 -20.33 3.31 -30.88
C GLN A 53 -19.01 3.02 -30.16
N ARG A 54 -18.51 1.77 -30.26
CA ARG A 54 -17.28 1.29 -29.62
C ARG A 54 -17.30 1.54 -28.11
N TYR A 55 -18.36 1.09 -27.45
CA TYR A 55 -18.59 1.25 -26.01
C TYR A 55 -18.55 2.73 -25.57
N GLY A 56 -19.09 3.60 -26.43
CA GLY A 56 -19.15 5.04 -26.26
C GLY A 56 -17.90 5.82 -26.67
N ALA A 57 -16.83 5.17 -27.15
CA ALA A 57 -15.62 5.89 -27.57
C ALA A 57 -15.89 6.87 -28.73
N ASP A 58 -16.82 6.53 -29.62
CA ASP A 58 -17.18 7.38 -30.77
C ASP A 58 -18.30 8.38 -30.44
N LEU A 59 -18.87 8.35 -29.23
CA LEU A 59 -19.91 9.27 -28.78
C LEU A 59 -19.36 10.62 -28.34
N ASN A 60 -20.08 11.68 -28.69
CA ASN A 60 -19.92 13.00 -28.10
C ASN A 60 -21.08 13.26 -27.13
N TYR A 61 -20.76 13.35 -25.83
CA TYR A 61 -21.75 13.65 -24.79
C TYR A 61 -22.10 15.15 -24.69
N ASP A 62 -21.76 15.96 -25.70
CA ASP A 62 -21.99 17.42 -25.73
C ASP A 62 -21.49 18.17 -24.49
N LEU A 63 -20.46 17.62 -23.83
CA LEU A 63 -19.78 18.26 -22.70
C LEU A 63 -18.68 19.18 -23.23
N SER A 64 -18.41 20.25 -22.49
CA SER A 64 -17.28 21.16 -22.75
C SER A 64 -16.22 21.07 -21.64
N PRO A 65 -15.54 19.91 -21.45
CA PRO A 65 -14.57 19.71 -20.39
C PRO A 65 -13.33 20.60 -20.51
N GLN A 66 -13.10 21.23 -21.67
CA GLN A 66 -11.99 22.16 -21.92
C GLN A 66 -12.00 23.33 -20.93
N VAL A 67 -13.18 23.67 -20.37
CA VAL A 67 -13.29 24.71 -19.33
C VAL A 67 -12.47 24.37 -18.06
N LEU A 68 -12.25 23.08 -17.78
CA LEU A 68 -11.46 22.61 -16.64
C LEU A 68 -9.96 22.89 -16.80
N LEU A 69 -9.51 23.18 -18.02
CA LEU A 69 -8.10 23.42 -18.35
C LEU A 69 -7.70 24.89 -18.27
N VAL A 70 -8.68 25.80 -18.17
CA VAL A 70 -8.45 27.24 -18.27
C VAL A 70 -7.60 27.75 -17.10
N CYS A 71 -7.96 27.37 -15.87
CA CYS A 71 -7.20 27.72 -14.68
C CYS A 71 -7.53 26.79 -13.51
N ARG A 72 -6.70 26.82 -12.45
CA ARG A 72 -6.89 26.00 -11.24
C ARG A 72 -8.26 26.22 -10.58
N LEU A 73 -8.75 27.45 -10.55
CA LEU A 73 -10.07 27.75 -9.96
C LEU A 73 -11.19 27.02 -10.72
N PHE A 74 -11.17 27.03 -12.05
CA PHE A 74 -12.19 26.38 -12.86
C PHE A 74 -12.07 24.87 -12.82
N HIS A 75 -10.85 24.35 -12.75
CA HIS A 75 -10.61 22.94 -12.49
C HIS A 75 -11.29 22.50 -11.18
N GLU A 76 -11.04 23.20 -10.07
CA GLU A 76 -11.59 22.84 -8.76
C GLU A 76 -13.11 23.00 -8.68
N GLU A 77 -13.68 24.08 -9.23
CA GLU A 77 -15.12 24.29 -9.25
C GLU A 77 -15.84 23.34 -10.21
N GLY A 78 -15.27 23.14 -11.40
CA GLY A 78 -15.86 22.36 -12.48
C GLY A 78 -15.78 20.86 -12.25
N LYS A 79 -14.70 20.33 -11.67
CA LYS A 79 -14.60 18.89 -11.35
C LYS A 79 -15.68 18.46 -10.36
N GLU A 80 -16.02 19.31 -9.39
CA GLU A 80 -17.10 19.04 -8.42
C GLU A 80 -18.48 19.06 -9.08
N ILE A 81 -18.64 19.71 -10.23
CA ILE A 81 -19.87 19.67 -11.02
C ILE A 81 -19.87 18.41 -11.89
N LEU A 82 -18.83 18.20 -12.72
CA LEU A 82 -18.73 17.07 -13.64
C LEU A 82 -18.84 15.73 -12.91
N TYR A 83 -18.03 15.51 -11.87
CA TYR A 83 -18.00 14.23 -11.15
C TYR A 83 -18.91 14.18 -9.93
N GLY A 84 -19.30 15.35 -9.40
CA GLY A 84 -20.10 15.43 -8.18
C GLY A 84 -21.60 15.52 -8.39
N LEU A 85 -22.05 16.02 -9.54
CA LEU A 85 -23.48 16.19 -9.82
C LEU A 85 -24.03 15.20 -10.84
N ASN A 86 -23.25 14.77 -11.84
CA ASN A 86 -23.65 13.70 -12.76
C ASN A 86 -23.70 12.35 -12.08
N HIS A 87 -24.55 11.47 -12.61
CA HIS A 87 -24.50 10.03 -12.37
C HIS A 87 -23.71 9.39 -13.51
N PHE A 88 -22.81 8.47 -13.17
CA PHE A 88 -22.08 7.67 -14.15
C PHE A 88 -22.58 6.24 -14.12
N ILE A 89 -22.92 5.71 -15.29
CA ILE A 89 -23.23 4.30 -15.46
C ILE A 89 -21.95 3.48 -15.50
N VAL A 90 -22.00 2.29 -14.92
CA VAL A 90 -21.04 1.22 -15.11
C VAL A 90 -21.79 -0.09 -15.16
N GLU A 91 -21.55 -0.88 -16.18
CA GLU A 91 -22.09 -2.23 -16.25
C GLU A 91 -21.11 -3.21 -15.61
N SER A 92 -21.64 -4.22 -14.92
CA SER A 92 -20.91 -5.42 -14.58
C SER A 92 -21.72 -6.64 -15.03
N LEU A 93 -21.53 -6.96 -16.29
CA LEU A 93 -22.12 -8.09 -16.95
C LEU A 93 -21.10 -9.22 -17.05
N PRO A 94 -21.53 -10.48 -17.08
CA PRO A 94 -20.62 -11.57 -17.40
C PRO A 94 -20.04 -11.36 -18.81
N ASN A 95 -19.04 -12.15 -19.19
CA ASN A 95 -18.71 -12.30 -20.60
C ASN A 95 -19.89 -12.97 -21.32
N ILE A 96 -20.79 -12.17 -21.90
CA ILE A 96 -22.06 -12.64 -22.48
C ILE A 96 -21.86 -13.38 -23.82
N HIS A 97 -20.70 -13.25 -24.49
CA HIS A 97 -20.64 -13.56 -25.92
C HIS A 97 -20.20 -15.00 -26.27
N PRO A 98 -21.05 -15.77 -26.97
CA PRO A 98 -20.71 -17.08 -27.52
C PRO A 98 -19.99 -16.93 -28.87
N HIS A 99 -18.84 -17.59 -29.03
CA HIS A 99 -18.23 -18.15 -30.25
C HIS A 99 -18.29 -17.43 -31.63
N GLU A 100 -18.81 -16.20 -31.75
CA GLU A 100 -18.80 -15.44 -33.00
C GLU A 100 -17.48 -14.70 -33.14
N VAL A 101 -16.69 -15.17 -34.11
CA VAL A 101 -15.26 -14.88 -34.35
C VAL A 101 -14.94 -13.40 -34.62
N ASN A 102 -15.94 -12.49 -34.62
CA ASN A 102 -15.79 -11.11 -35.05
C ASN A 102 -16.31 -10.04 -34.06
N THR A 103 -16.78 -10.39 -32.85
CA THR A 103 -17.22 -9.39 -31.87
C THR A 103 -16.05 -8.93 -30.99
N ILE A 104 -15.86 -7.61 -30.90
CA ILE A 104 -14.77 -6.99 -30.15
C ILE A 104 -15.20 -6.88 -28.69
N HIS A 105 -14.52 -7.58 -27.80
CA HIS A 105 -14.84 -7.58 -26.37
C HIS A 105 -14.29 -6.35 -25.64
N PRO A 106 -15.04 -5.79 -24.67
CA PRO A 106 -14.50 -4.72 -23.83
C PRO A 106 -13.38 -5.26 -22.94
N PHE A 107 -12.35 -4.45 -22.75
CA PHE A 107 -11.16 -4.81 -21.96
C PHE A 107 -11.41 -4.76 -20.45
N THR A 108 -12.34 -3.93 -20.00
CA THR A 108 -12.73 -3.73 -18.61
C THR A 108 -14.22 -3.35 -18.55
N LEU A 109 -14.76 -3.13 -17.35
CA LEU A 109 -16.15 -2.70 -17.16
C LEU A 109 -16.48 -1.51 -18.07
N CYS A 110 -17.59 -1.56 -18.80
CA CYS A 110 -18.02 -0.46 -19.65
C CYS A 110 -18.61 0.68 -18.80
N SER A 111 -18.03 1.87 -18.98
CA SER A 111 -18.46 3.13 -18.39
C SER A 111 -18.05 4.26 -19.34
N PRO A 112 -18.74 5.42 -19.35
CA PRO A 112 -18.27 6.59 -20.07
C PRO A 112 -16.84 6.99 -19.71
N LEU A 113 -16.36 6.59 -18.53
CA LEU A 113 -15.00 6.85 -18.08
C LEU A 113 -13.97 5.88 -18.67
N THR A 114 -14.34 4.64 -18.95
CA THR A 114 -13.45 3.56 -19.43
C THR A 114 -13.55 3.31 -20.94
N ARG A 115 -14.42 4.05 -21.65
CA ARG A 115 -14.67 3.90 -23.10
C ARG A 115 -13.43 3.82 -23.99
N TRP A 116 -12.36 4.55 -23.64
CA TRP A 116 -11.09 4.51 -24.39
C TRP A 116 -10.23 3.30 -24.08
N ASP A 117 -10.34 2.75 -22.87
CA ASP A 117 -9.65 1.53 -22.47
C ASP A 117 -10.32 0.30 -23.12
N ASN A 118 -11.60 0.41 -23.47
CA ASN A 118 -12.40 -0.65 -24.11
C ASN A 118 -12.30 -0.68 -25.64
N GLN A 119 -11.34 0.03 -26.23
CA GLN A 119 -11.14 0.01 -27.69
C GLN A 119 -10.55 -1.31 -28.18
N PRO A 120 -11.01 -1.84 -29.33
CA PRO A 120 -10.47 -3.06 -29.93
C PRO A 120 -8.95 -3.02 -30.04
N THR A 121 -8.28 -3.95 -29.38
CA THR A 121 -6.89 -4.30 -29.72
C THR A 121 -6.83 -5.72 -30.24
N THR A 122 -5.84 -6.00 -31.08
CA THR A 122 -5.64 -7.31 -31.72
C THR A 122 -5.20 -8.41 -30.74
N HIS A 123 -4.99 -8.08 -29.46
CA HIS A 123 -4.49 -9.00 -28.44
C HIS A 123 -5.56 -9.25 -27.37
N LEU A 124 -5.75 -10.54 -27.03
CA LEU A 124 -6.56 -10.93 -25.89
C LEU A 124 -5.94 -10.36 -24.61
N PRO A 125 -6.69 -9.59 -23.80
CA PRO A 125 -6.17 -9.04 -22.56
C PRO A 125 -5.99 -10.11 -21.49
N THR A 126 -4.95 -9.95 -20.66
CA THR A 126 -4.79 -10.69 -19.40
C THR A 126 -5.64 -10.06 -18.30
N ASN A 127 -6.00 -10.82 -17.25
CA ASN A 127 -6.75 -10.30 -16.10
C ASN A 127 -6.04 -9.11 -15.43
N SER A 128 -4.70 -9.12 -15.36
CA SER A 128 -3.88 -8.00 -14.89
C SER A 128 -4.13 -6.70 -15.65
N THR A 129 -4.28 -6.74 -16.99
CA THR A 129 -4.57 -5.55 -17.80
C THR A 129 -5.92 -4.94 -17.42
N GLN A 130 -6.97 -5.74 -17.22
CA GLN A 130 -8.31 -5.24 -16.86
C GLN A 130 -8.31 -4.51 -15.52
N LYS A 131 -7.63 -5.08 -14.51
CA LYS A 131 -7.43 -4.48 -13.18
C LYS A 131 -6.70 -3.16 -13.28
N THR A 132 -5.61 -3.11 -14.05
CA THR A 132 -4.83 -1.87 -14.17
C THR A 132 -5.62 -0.73 -14.81
N SER A 133 -6.57 -1.00 -15.72
CA SER A 133 -7.34 0.06 -16.39
C SER A 133 -8.24 0.84 -15.42
N LEU A 134 -9.02 0.15 -14.58
CA LEU A 134 -9.87 0.81 -13.57
C LEU A 134 -9.05 1.66 -12.60
N HIS A 135 -7.92 1.12 -12.10
CA HIS A 135 -7.06 1.83 -11.14
C HIS A 135 -6.31 3.02 -11.76
N ARG A 136 -6.01 2.99 -13.07
CA ARG A 136 -5.35 4.09 -13.79
C ARG A 136 -6.28 5.27 -14.03
N ASN A 137 -7.58 5.02 -14.12
CA ASN A 137 -8.55 6.07 -14.43
C ASN A 137 -8.78 7.00 -13.24
N ARG A 138 -8.17 8.20 -13.30
CA ARG A 138 -8.30 9.20 -12.24
C ARG A 138 -9.73 9.74 -12.08
N GLY A 139 -10.54 9.70 -13.13
CA GLY A 139 -11.93 10.16 -13.10
C GLY A 139 -12.79 9.36 -12.13
N ILE A 140 -12.59 8.04 -12.07
CA ILE A 140 -13.32 7.14 -11.15
C ILE A 140 -13.16 7.59 -9.69
N ARG A 141 -11.98 8.11 -9.33
CA ARG A 141 -11.67 8.59 -7.96
C ARG A 141 -12.41 9.88 -7.58
N LEU A 142 -13.05 10.55 -8.53
CA LEU A 142 -13.76 11.81 -8.33
C LEU A 142 -15.28 11.64 -8.34
N VAL A 143 -15.79 10.55 -8.93
CA VAL A 143 -17.23 10.31 -9.07
C VAL A 143 -17.88 10.19 -7.70
N ARG A 144 -18.99 10.93 -7.51
CA ARG A 144 -19.77 10.92 -6.27
C ARG A 144 -21.05 10.10 -6.39
N LYS A 145 -21.51 9.83 -7.62
CA LYS A 145 -22.78 9.14 -7.89
C LYS A 145 -22.60 8.08 -8.96
N TRP A 146 -22.86 6.83 -8.60
CA TRP A 146 -22.73 5.68 -9.49
C TRP A 146 -24.09 5.04 -9.74
N ARG A 147 -24.28 4.59 -10.98
CA ARG A 147 -25.32 3.63 -11.35
C ARG A 147 -24.65 2.35 -11.82
N ILE A 148 -24.82 1.26 -11.07
CA ILE A 148 -24.24 -0.04 -11.40
C ILE A 148 -25.33 -0.91 -12.01
N VAL A 149 -25.12 -1.37 -13.23
CA VAL A 149 -26.03 -2.30 -13.92
C VAL A 149 -25.51 -3.72 -13.80
N LEU A 150 -26.35 -4.62 -13.28
CA LEU A 150 -25.99 -6.00 -13.00
C LEU A 150 -26.88 -6.98 -13.77
N SER A 151 -26.26 -8.04 -14.27
CA SER A 151 -26.95 -9.17 -14.88
C SER A 151 -27.72 -10.00 -13.84
N ALA A 152 -28.85 -10.58 -14.25
CA ALA A 152 -29.60 -11.55 -13.47
C ALA A 152 -29.48 -12.99 -14.00
N ARG A 153 -28.57 -13.21 -14.95
CA ARG A 153 -28.40 -14.49 -15.63
C ARG A 153 -27.41 -15.40 -14.88
N LEU A 154 -27.61 -16.70 -15.00
CA LEU A 154 -26.74 -17.71 -14.40
C LEU A 154 -25.41 -17.74 -15.17
N HIS A 155 -24.29 -17.56 -14.48
CA HIS A 155 -22.96 -17.47 -15.10
C HIS A 155 -21.95 -18.41 -14.47
N GLN A 156 -20.84 -18.62 -15.19
CA GLN A 156 -19.67 -19.25 -14.59
C GLN A 156 -19.08 -18.30 -13.53
N PRO A 157 -18.59 -18.81 -12.39
CA PRO A 157 -18.12 -18.01 -11.25
C PRO A 157 -17.06 -16.93 -11.56
N ARG A 158 -16.34 -17.05 -12.69
CA ARG A 158 -15.27 -16.12 -13.11
C ARG A 158 -15.76 -14.87 -13.85
N SER A 159 -17.08 -14.67 -13.96
CA SER A 159 -17.66 -13.55 -14.71
C SER A 159 -17.93 -12.30 -13.86
N GLN A 160 -17.45 -12.27 -12.60
CA GLN A 160 -17.70 -11.18 -11.64
C GLN A 160 -16.45 -10.39 -11.23
N ASP A 161 -15.28 -10.69 -11.79
CA ASP A 161 -14.01 -10.05 -11.43
C ASP A 161 -14.11 -8.52 -11.52
N GLY A 162 -14.82 -7.99 -12.52
CA GLY A 162 -15.02 -6.55 -12.66
C GLY A 162 -15.79 -5.91 -11.50
N LEU A 163 -16.95 -6.46 -11.10
CA LEU A 163 -17.72 -5.92 -9.95
C LEU A 163 -16.90 -5.94 -8.67
N VAL A 164 -16.18 -7.03 -8.43
CA VAL A 164 -15.32 -7.20 -7.26
C VAL A 164 -14.26 -6.10 -7.21
N GLU A 165 -13.55 -5.88 -8.32
CA GLU A 165 -12.51 -4.85 -8.41
C GLU A 165 -13.08 -3.44 -8.26
N LEU A 166 -14.22 -3.16 -8.88
CA LEU A 166 -14.91 -1.88 -8.69
C LEU A 166 -15.30 -1.68 -7.23
N CYS A 167 -15.90 -2.67 -6.57
CA CYS A 167 -16.31 -2.56 -5.17
C CYS A 167 -15.11 -2.39 -4.22
N ARG A 168 -14.00 -3.10 -4.48
CA ARG A 168 -12.72 -2.93 -3.75
C ARG A 168 -12.20 -1.50 -3.88
N LEU A 169 -12.14 -0.98 -5.11
CA LEU A 169 -11.68 0.37 -5.40
C LEU A 169 -12.58 1.42 -4.73
N LEU A 170 -13.90 1.29 -4.88
CA LEU A 170 -14.87 2.22 -4.28
C LEU A 170 -14.81 2.19 -2.75
N CYS A 171 -14.67 1.01 -2.14
CA CYS A 171 -14.49 0.86 -0.69
C CYS A 171 -13.21 1.56 -0.21
N GLU A 172 -12.06 1.31 -0.87
CA GLU A 172 -10.80 1.97 -0.55
C GLU A 172 -10.92 3.50 -0.62
N LEU A 173 -11.46 4.03 -1.73
CA LEU A 173 -11.57 5.47 -1.92
C LEU A 173 -12.49 6.10 -0.88
N GLN A 174 -13.55 5.38 -0.48
CA GLN A 174 -14.48 5.82 0.54
C GLN A 174 -13.82 5.88 1.92
N ILE A 175 -13.03 4.86 2.29
CA ILE A 175 -12.27 4.83 3.55
C ILE A 175 -11.22 5.96 3.57
N LEU A 176 -10.41 6.09 2.52
CA LEU A 176 -9.38 7.14 2.42
C LEU A 176 -9.94 8.56 2.47
N SER A 177 -11.21 8.73 2.07
CA SER A 177 -11.90 10.02 2.12
C SER A 177 -12.68 10.24 3.42
N GLY A 178 -12.49 9.40 4.45
CA GLY A 178 -13.22 9.51 5.72
C GLY A 178 -14.74 9.30 5.56
N GLY A 179 -15.17 8.55 4.55
CA GLY A 179 -16.59 8.26 4.30
C GLY A 179 -17.37 9.36 3.57
N THR A 180 -16.71 10.33 2.94
CA THR A 180 -17.42 11.47 2.31
C THR A 180 -17.38 11.49 0.78
N LEU A 181 -16.73 10.52 0.14
CA LEU A 181 -16.54 10.53 -1.32
C LEU A 181 -17.83 10.20 -2.06
N LEU A 182 -18.35 8.98 -1.88
CA LEU A 182 -19.55 8.48 -2.53
C LEU A 182 -20.79 9.00 -1.81
N ARG A 183 -21.71 9.59 -2.57
CA ARG A 183 -22.94 10.22 -2.06
C ARG A 183 -24.18 9.42 -2.45
N GLU A 184 -24.14 8.78 -3.61
CA GLU A 184 -25.29 8.05 -4.15
C GLU A 184 -24.84 6.81 -4.94
N LEU A 185 -25.52 5.69 -4.71
CA LEU A 185 -25.30 4.43 -5.40
C LEU A 185 -26.65 3.83 -5.81
N ASP A 186 -26.84 3.65 -7.10
CA ASP A 186 -28.07 3.08 -7.68
C ASP A 186 -27.73 1.75 -8.37
N ILE A 187 -28.20 0.65 -7.80
CA ILE A 187 -27.96 -0.70 -8.30
C ILE A 187 -29.18 -1.15 -9.10
N CYS A 188 -28.98 -1.32 -10.40
CA CYS A 188 -30.00 -1.68 -11.38
C CYS A 188 -29.82 -3.14 -11.81
N ILE A 189 -30.75 -4.02 -11.44
CA ILE A 189 -30.73 -5.43 -11.84
C ILE A 189 -31.58 -5.61 -13.10
N ILE A 190 -30.99 -6.21 -14.13
CA ILE A 190 -31.66 -6.47 -15.40
C ILE A 190 -32.82 -7.46 -15.19
N PRO A 191 -34.04 -7.18 -15.69
CA PRO A 191 -35.19 -8.04 -15.43
C PRO A 191 -35.20 -9.32 -16.29
N LYS A 192 -35.95 -10.33 -15.83
CA LYS A 192 -36.06 -11.61 -16.53
C LYS A 192 -36.63 -11.45 -17.93
N GLY A 193 -35.96 -11.96 -18.95
CA GLY A 193 -36.40 -11.92 -20.35
C GLY A 193 -35.74 -10.81 -21.17
N ALA A 194 -34.97 -9.93 -20.53
CA ALA A 194 -34.15 -8.93 -21.22
C ALA A 194 -32.88 -9.56 -21.83
N GLU A 195 -32.22 -10.43 -21.07
CA GLU A 195 -30.93 -11.04 -21.44
C GLU A 195 -31.11 -12.34 -22.23
N PHE A 196 -30.24 -12.58 -23.22
CA PHE A 196 -30.27 -13.77 -24.07
C PHE A 196 -29.56 -14.99 -23.43
N ASN A 197 -30.07 -16.20 -23.75
CA ASN A 197 -29.48 -17.53 -23.52
C ASN A 197 -29.21 -17.96 -22.06
N TYR A 198 -29.64 -19.19 -21.73
CA TYR A 198 -29.46 -19.88 -20.43
C TYR A 198 -30.27 -19.34 -19.24
N GLY A 199 -30.35 -20.17 -18.19
CA GLY A 199 -31.20 -19.98 -17.02
C GLY A 199 -30.94 -18.67 -16.27
N TYR A 200 -31.88 -18.34 -15.41
CA TYR A 200 -31.78 -17.18 -14.53
C TYR A 200 -31.31 -17.63 -13.15
N LEU A 201 -30.60 -16.75 -12.46
CA LEU A 201 -30.22 -16.94 -11.07
C LEU A 201 -31.48 -17.18 -10.24
N ASP A 202 -31.43 -18.14 -9.33
CA ASP A 202 -32.43 -18.19 -8.29
C ASP A 202 -32.16 -17.10 -7.23
N THR A 203 -32.96 -17.06 -6.17
CA THR A 203 -32.80 -16.06 -5.11
C THR A 203 -31.50 -16.24 -4.31
N ALA A 204 -30.95 -17.45 -4.23
CA ALA A 204 -29.70 -17.75 -3.56
C ALA A 204 -28.51 -17.39 -4.45
N ASP A 205 -28.54 -17.74 -5.73
CA ASP A 205 -27.49 -17.37 -6.69
C ASP A 205 -27.40 -15.85 -6.88
N MET A 206 -28.54 -15.15 -6.85
CA MET A 206 -28.58 -13.68 -6.88
C MET A 206 -27.89 -13.07 -5.65
N ARG A 207 -27.98 -13.72 -4.48
CA ARG A 207 -27.28 -13.27 -3.29
C ARG A 207 -25.77 -13.34 -3.50
N GLU A 208 -25.27 -14.47 -4.01
CA GLU A 208 -23.84 -14.65 -4.32
C GLU A 208 -23.33 -13.54 -5.25
N ASN A 209 -24.10 -13.22 -6.30
CA ASN A 209 -23.75 -12.16 -7.23
C ASN A 209 -23.70 -10.75 -6.64
N LEU A 210 -24.37 -10.52 -5.50
CA LEU A 210 -24.42 -9.23 -4.81
C LEU A 210 -23.43 -9.16 -3.63
N VAL A 211 -22.77 -10.27 -3.27
CA VAL A 211 -21.75 -10.31 -2.19
C VAL A 211 -20.69 -9.22 -2.36
N PRO A 212 -20.21 -8.85 -3.56
CA PRO A 212 -19.20 -7.81 -3.68
C PRO A 212 -19.61 -6.45 -3.13
N LEU A 213 -20.91 -6.14 -3.19
CA LEU A 213 -21.48 -4.90 -2.65
C LEU A 213 -21.42 -4.87 -1.12
N GLU A 214 -21.26 -6.03 -0.46
CA GLU A 214 -21.08 -6.11 0.98
C GLU A 214 -19.76 -5.48 1.47
N LEU A 215 -18.86 -5.07 0.58
CA LEU A 215 -17.66 -4.29 0.95
C LEU A 215 -17.92 -2.80 1.12
N LEU A 216 -18.99 -2.25 0.53
CA LEU A 216 -19.20 -0.80 0.48
C LEU A 216 -19.75 -0.28 1.81
N ARG A 217 -19.31 0.89 2.26
CA ARG A 217 -19.73 1.52 3.54
C ARG A 217 -19.93 3.01 3.39
N ASN A 218 -20.65 3.62 4.33
CA ASN A 218 -20.79 5.06 4.46
C ASN A 218 -21.37 5.75 3.20
N ILE A 219 -22.22 5.10 2.42
CA ILE A 219 -22.86 5.72 1.25
C ILE A 219 -24.27 6.16 1.65
N PRO A 220 -24.59 7.46 1.74
CA PRO A 220 -25.85 7.92 2.32
C PRO A 220 -27.11 7.48 1.55
N ARG A 221 -27.06 7.49 0.22
CA ARG A 221 -28.22 7.22 -0.64
C ARG A 221 -27.96 5.97 -1.47
N VAL A 222 -28.69 4.91 -1.18
CA VAL A 222 -28.54 3.61 -1.86
C VAL A 222 -29.92 3.13 -2.33
N SER A 223 -30.00 2.70 -3.59
CA SER A 223 -31.20 2.03 -4.14
C SER A 223 -30.83 0.73 -4.83
N ILE A 224 -31.68 -0.29 -4.66
CA ILE A 224 -31.58 -1.56 -5.40
C ILE A 224 -32.93 -1.81 -6.06
N ARG A 225 -32.96 -1.74 -7.38
CA ARG A 225 -34.19 -1.76 -8.19
C ARG A 225 -34.00 -2.48 -9.51
N THR A 226 -35.10 -2.71 -10.21
CA THR A 226 -35.07 -3.24 -11.57
C THR A 226 -34.61 -2.14 -12.53
N ALA A 227 -33.75 -2.50 -13.48
CA ALA A 227 -33.27 -1.60 -14.52
C ALA A 227 -34.42 -1.16 -15.43
N SER A 228 -34.43 0.12 -15.83
CA SER A 228 -35.29 0.58 -16.93
C SER A 228 -34.69 0.22 -18.28
N ILE A 229 -35.51 0.23 -19.33
CA ILE A 229 -35.07 -0.10 -20.70
C ILE A 229 -33.88 0.76 -21.14
N SER A 230 -33.88 2.06 -20.83
CA SER A 230 -32.78 2.99 -21.13
C SER A 230 -31.48 2.73 -20.36
N GLU A 231 -31.50 1.85 -19.36
CA GLU A 231 -30.33 1.49 -18.54
C GLU A 231 -29.73 0.15 -18.93
N ILE A 232 -30.38 -0.61 -19.81
CA ILE A 232 -29.91 -1.92 -20.22
C ILE A 232 -29.03 -1.76 -21.48
N PRO A 233 -27.75 -2.18 -21.44
CA PRO A 233 -26.86 -2.06 -22.60
C PRO A 233 -27.40 -2.82 -23.82
N ASP A 234 -27.17 -2.25 -25.00
CA ASP A 234 -27.66 -2.77 -26.28
C ASP A 234 -27.12 -4.17 -26.58
N PHE A 235 -25.84 -4.42 -26.27
CA PHE A 235 -25.18 -5.71 -26.42
C PHE A 235 -25.69 -6.83 -25.48
N VAL A 236 -26.54 -6.49 -24.51
CA VAL A 236 -27.27 -7.47 -23.68
C VAL A 236 -28.59 -7.89 -24.32
N CYS A 237 -29.15 -7.02 -25.16
CA CYS A 237 -30.49 -7.11 -25.71
C CYS A 237 -30.49 -7.77 -27.11
N ARG A 238 -31.64 -8.30 -27.56
CA ARG A 238 -31.84 -8.69 -28.96
C ARG A 238 -32.52 -7.57 -29.74
N ASP A 239 -32.19 -7.46 -31.03
CA ASP A 239 -32.90 -6.63 -32.03
C ASP A 239 -34.43 -6.84 -32.04
N ASP A 240 -34.90 -7.99 -31.55
CA ASP A 240 -36.31 -8.39 -31.52
C ASP A 240 -37.12 -7.80 -30.35
N TRP A 241 -36.54 -6.97 -29.48
CA TRP A 241 -37.26 -6.32 -28.36
C TRP A 241 -38.49 -5.52 -28.80
N SER A 242 -38.48 -5.01 -30.02
CA SER A 242 -39.64 -4.32 -30.62
C SER A 242 -40.86 -5.23 -30.85
N LYS A 243 -40.69 -6.57 -30.81
CA LYS A 243 -41.73 -7.54 -31.21
C LYS A 243 -42.44 -8.23 -30.04
N THR A 244 -41.88 -8.22 -28.83
CA THR A 244 -42.51 -8.84 -27.65
C THR A 244 -42.64 -7.83 -26.51
N PRO A 245 -43.85 -7.57 -25.99
CA PRO A 245 -44.03 -6.70 -24.83
C PRO A 245 -43.30 -7.28 -23.62
N LEU A 246 -42.36 -6.51 -23.09
CA LEU A 246 -41.57 -6.81 -21.89
C LEU A 246 -42.49 -6.89 -20.65
N VAL A 247 -43.26 -7.97 -20.49
CA VAL A 247 -43.79 -8.35 -19.18
C VAL A 247 -42.69 -9.13 -18.47
N THR A 248 -41.65 -8.41 -18.07
CA THR A 248 -40.46 -9.00 -17.46
C THR A 248 -40.64 -9.03 -15.95
N LYS A 249 -40.67 -10.24 -15.38
CA LYS A 249 -40.74 -10.42 -13.93
C LYS A 249 -39.45 -9.88 -13.32
N SER A 250 -39.60 -9.01 -12.32
CA SER A 250 -38.46 -8.48 -11.56
C SER A 250 -37.63 -9.61 -10.94
N MET A 251 -36.30 -9.50 -11.03
CA MET A 251 -35.31 -10.45 -10.48
C MET A 251 -34.64 -9.90 -9.21
N LEU A 252 -35.35 -9.04 -8.48
CA LEU A 252 -34.80 -8.48 -7.26
C LEU A 252 -34.55 -9.57 -6.21
N PRO A 253 -33.48 -9.43 -5.41
CA PRO A 253 -33.26 -10.31 -4.27
C PRO A 253 -34.44 -10.24 -3.29
N ALA A 254 -34.57 -11.28 -2.46
CA ALA A 254 -35.57 -11.31 -1.41
C ALA A 254 -35.51 -10.03 -0.55
N ALA A 255 -36.68 -9.48 -0.21
CA ALA A 255 -36.77 -8.21 0.48
C ALA A 255 -35.92 -8.13 1.77
N PRO A 256 -35.85 -9.16 2.65
CA PRO A 256 -35.00 -9.11 3.85
C PRO A 256 -33.51 -8.90 3.53
N TYR A 257 -32.98 -9.64 2.56
CA TYR A 257 -31.58 -9.51 2.14
C TYR A 257 -31.31 -8.16 1.48
N ARG A 258 -32.24 -7.65 0.66
CA ARG A 258 -32.13 -6.32 0.06
C ARG A 258 -32.01 -5.20 1.10
N HIS A 259 -32.83 -5.24 2.15
CA HIS A 259 -32.76 -4.25 3.23
C HIS A 259 -31.47 -4.40 4.05
N LEU A 260 -31.03 -5.64 4.31
CA LEU A 260 -29.73 -5.90 4.95
C LEU A 260 -28.59 -5.26 4.16
N LEU A 261 -28.53 -5.50 2.85
CA LEU A 261 -27.49 -4.96 1.99
C LEU A 261 -27.50 -3.43 1.94
N ILE A 262 -28.68 -2.81 1.80
CA ILE A 262 -28.81 -1.35 1.87
C ILE A 262 -28.30 -0.80 3.21
N ASN A 263 -28.73 -1.39 4.33
CA ASN A 263 -28.30 -0.98 5.66
C ASN A 263 -26.78 -1.13 5.85
N LEU A 264 -26.21 -2.21 5.31
CA LEU A 264 -24.77 -2.46 5.35
C LEU A 264 -24.00 -1.39 4.56
N ILE A 265 -24.45 -1.06 3.35
CA ILE A 265 -23.80 -0.05 2.48
C ILE A 265 -23.91 1.36 3.08
N GLN A 266 -25.05 1.68 3.69
CA GLN A 266 -25.26 2.96 4.37
C GLN A 266 -24.51 3.04 5.71
N GLY A 267 -24.30 1.89 6.36
CA GLY A 267 -23.65 1.79 7.66
C GLY A 267 -22.14 1.98 7.62
N ASN A 268 -21.56 2.05 8.80
CA ASN A 268 -20.14 2.25 9.07
C ASN A 268 -19.47 1.00 9.68
N SER A 269 -20.06 -0.19 9.49
CA SER A 269 -19.47 -1.42 10.02
C SER A 269 -18.10 -1.68 9.41
N GLU A 270 -17.22 -2.33 10.17
CA GLU A 270 -15.86 -2.65 9.74
C GLU A 270 -15.85 -3.53 8.49
N VAL A 271 -14.84 -3.33 7.65
CA VAL A 271 -14.61 -4.09 6.41
C VAL A 271 -13.15 -4.45 6.34
N GLU A 272 -12.89 -5.73 6.07
CA GLU A 272 -11.55 -6.22 5.82
C GLU A 272 -11.32 -6.28 4.31
N LEU A 273 -10.27 -5.60 3.84
CA LEU A 273 -9.84 -5.65 2.45
C LEU A 273 -8.59 -6.52 2.34
N SER A 274 -8.78 -7.80 2.02
CA SER A 274 -7.69 -8.77 1.90
C SER A 274 -6.56 -8.33 0.97
N THR A 275 -6.86 -7.62 -0.12
CA THR A 275 -5.86 -7.04 -1.03
C THR A 275 -4.98 -5.98 -0.36
N LYS A 276 -5.53 -5.20 0.57
CA LYS A 276 -4.78 -4.21 1.36
C LYS A 276 -4.02 -4.85 2.50
N MET A 277 -4.61 -5.83 3.18
CA MET A 277 -3.91 -6.66 4.16
C MET A 277 -2.70 -7.34 3.51
N PHE A 278 -2.86 -7.91 2.31
CA PHE A 278 -1.75 -8.47 1.53
C PHE A 278 -0.69 -7.42 1.19
N THR A 279 -1.09 -6.22 0.77
CA THR A 279 -0.15 -5.15 0.46
C THR A 279 0.67 -4.75 1.69
N ALA A 280 0.06 -4.71 2.88
CA ALA A 280 0.76 -4.43 4.13
C ALA A 280 1.73 -5.57 4.50
N LEU A 281 1.27 -6.82 4.41
CA LEU A 281 2.08 -8.02 4.64
C LEU A 281 3.28 -8.12 3.71
N LEU A 282 3.08 -7.85 2.42
CA LEU A 282 4.14 -7.85 1.41
C LEU A 282 5.20 -6.80 1.74
N LYS A 283 4.80 -5.56 2.08
CA LYS A 283 5.72 -4.52 2.50
C LYS A 283 6.52 -4.92 3.75
N TYR A 284 5.87 -5.60 4.69
CA TYR A 284 6.54 -6.10 5.89
C TYR A 284 7.59 -7.16 5.55
N ALA A 285 7.25 -8.17 4.74
CA ALA A 285 8.20 -9.18 4.28
C ALA A 285 9.38 -8.57 3.50
N GLN A 286 9.10 -7.63 2.59
CA GLN A 286 10.11 -6.96 1.78
C GLN A 286 11.10 -6.13 2.59
N ALA A 287 10.70 -5.62 3.76
CA ALA A 287 11.59 -4.83 4.63
C ALA A 287 12.78 -5.65 5.16
N PHE A 288 12.66 -6.98 5.24
CA PHE A 288 13.73 -7.88 5.67
C PHE A 288 14.74 -8.19 4.55
N GLU A 289 14.40 -7.92 3.29
CA GLU A 289 15.29 -8.16 2.15
C GLU A 289 16.02 -6.89 1.73
N ARG A 290 17.35 -6.95 1.59
CA ARG A 290 18.18 -5.83 1.10
C ARG A 290 18.46 -5.92 -0.40
N HIS A 291 18.59 -7.13 -0.93
CA HIS A 291 18.86 -7.37 -2.33
C HIS A 291 17.63 -7.01 -3.18
N PHE A 292 17.77 -5.98 -4.00
CA PHE A 292 16.67 -5.40 -4.76
C PHE A 292 15.92 -6.41 -5.63
N GLU A 293 16.63 -7.29 -6.35
CA GLU A 293 15.98 -8.28 -7.22
C GLU A 293 15.21 -9.32 -6.40
N TYR A 294 15.74 -9.73 -5.24
CA TYR A 294 15.06 -10.70 -4.37
C TYR A 294 13.84 -10.06 -3.69
N ARG A 295 13.95 -8.79 -3.31
CA ARG A 295 12.83 -8.00 -2.78
C ARG A 295 11.71 -7.87 -3.81
N GLN A 296 12.03 -7.59 -5.07
CA GLN A 296 11.03 -7.52 -6.14
C GLN A 296 10.41 -8.88 -6.43
N ALA A 297 11.20 -9.95 -6.41
CA ALA A 297 10.73 -11.31 -6.64
C ALA A 297 9.70 -11.80 -5.60
N MET A 298 9.59 -11.14 -4.43
CA MET A 298 8.51 -11.38 -3.47
C MET A 298 7.14 -10.86 -3.94
N SER A 299 7.10 -9.96 -4.93
CA SER A 299 5.90 -9.29 -5.44
C SER A 299 5.37 -9.92 -6.74
N LEU A 300 5.35 -11.26 -6.82
CA LEU A 300 4.81 -11.94 -7.99
C LEU A 300 3.35 -11.52 -8.24
N SER A 301 3.04 -11.29 -9.52
CA SER A 301 1.68 -11.05 -9.99
C SER A 301 0.81 -12.27 -9.75
N PHE A 302 -0.51 -12.07 -9.74
CA PHE A 302 -1.44 -13.18 -9.58
C PHE A 302 -1.29 -14.21 -10.71
N GLU A 303 -1.03 -13.77 -11.93
CA GLU A 303 -0.81 -14.63 -13.09
C GLU A 303 0.44 -15.50 -12.91
N GLU A 304 1.56 -14.90 -12.48
CA GLU A 304 2.79 -15.63 -12.19
C GLU A 304 2.59 -16.65 -11.06
N VAL A 305 1.87 -16.26 -10.00
CA VAL A 305 1.51 -17.16 -8.89
C VAL A 305 0.64 -18.31 -9.39
N ALA A 306 -0.36 -18.03 -10.21
CA ALA A 306 -1.27 -19.04 -10.74
C ALA A 306 -0.54 -20.04 -11.64
N SER A 307 0.32 -19.55 -12.54
CA SER A 307 1.18 -20.39 -13.39
C SER A 307 2.19 -21.21 -12.58
N SER A 308 2.73 -20.62 -11.51
CA SER A 308 3.62 -21.34 -10.59
C SER A 308 2.86 -22.47 -9.88
N MET A 309 1.63 -22.22 -9.41
CA MET A 309 0.80 -23.22 -8.74
C MET A 309 0.32 -24.35 -9.64
N THR A 310 0.21 -24.14 -10.96
CA THR A 310 -0.12 -25.20 -11.92
C THR A 310 1.07 -26.07 -12.32
N GLY A 311 2.29 -25.76 -11.84
CA GLY A 311 3.48 -26.56 -12.07
C GLY A 311 4.09 -26.40 -13.46
N GLU A 312 3.82 -25.30 -14.17
CA GLU A 312 4.23 -25.11 -15.57
C GLU A 312 5.65 -24.51 -15.75
N PHE A 313 6.53 -24.57 -14.75
CA PHE A 313 7.92 -24.08 -14.88
C PHE A 313 8.96 -25.12 -14.43
N THR A 314 10.00 -25.29 -15.25
CA THR A 314 11.13 -26.23 -15.04
C THR A 314 12.50 -25.56 -15.08
N VAL A 315 12.58 -24.26 -14.76
CA VAL A 315 13.87 -23.54 -14.82
C VAL A 315 14.40 -23.26 -13.42
N LEU A 316 15.67 -23.62 -13.19
CA LEU A 316 16.47 -23.17 -12.06
C LEU A 316 16.38 -21.64 -11.93
N SER A 317 15.69 -21.18 -10.90
CA SER A 317 15.66 -19.75 -10.58
C SER A 317 17.04 -19.32 -10.08
N HIS A 318 17.53 -18.19 -10.60
CA HIS A 318 18.71 -17.50 -10.06
C HIS A 318 18.45 -16.93 -8.64
N ASN A 319 17.20 -16.98 -8.21
CA ASN A 319 16.80 -16.69 -6.84
C ASN A 319 16.62 -18.04 -6.09
N PRO A 320 17.50 -18.38 -5.13
CA PRO A 320 17.41 -19.64 -4.39
C PRO A 320 16.12 -19.74 -3.55
N PHE A 321 15.50 -18.61 -3.20
CA PHE A 321 14.22 -18.57 -2.49
C PHE A 321 13.03 -18.97 -3.37
N LEU A 322 13.19 -19.02 -4.69
CA LEU A 322 12.13 -19.41 -5.65
C LEU A 322 12.49 -20.68 -6.45
N SER A 323 13.55 -21.39 -6.07
CA SER A 323 14.04 -22.53 -6.87
C SER A 323 13.20 -23.79 -6.67
N GLN A 324 12.28 -24.05 -7.59
CA GLN A 324 11.36 -25.21 -7.52
C GLN A 324 12.07 -26.57 -7.49
N GLU A 325 13.30 -26.67 -8.02
CA GLU A 325 14.09 -27.91 -8.00
C GLU A 325 14.43 -28.38 -6.58
N PHE A 326 14.72 -27.44 -5.67
CA PHE A 326 15.10 -27.75 -4.30
C PHE A 326 13.93 -27.69 -3.32
N HIS A 327 12.74 -27.26 -3.77
CA HIS A 327 11.53 -27.13 -2.96
C HIS A 327 10.45 -28.13 -3.42
N PRO A 328 10.60 -29.44 -3.11
CA PRO A 328 9.76 -30.51 -3.68
C PRO A 328 8.30 -30.53 -3.16
N LYS A 329 7.98 -29.80 -2.09
CA LYS A 329 6.64 -29.81 -1.44
C LYS A 329 5.88 -28.48 -1.50
N ALA A 330 6.51 -27.39 -1.94
CA ALA A 330 5.89 -26.08 -2.11
C ALA A 330 6.84 -25.19 -2.91
N LEU A 331 6.30 -24.26 -3.68
CA LEU A 331 6.93 -23.55 -4.80
C LEU A 331 8.20 -22.72 -4.49
N ALA A 332 8.57 -22.54 -3.22
CA ALA A 332 9.54 -21.54 -2.77
C ALA A 332 9.92 -21.71 -1.28
N HIS A 333 10.85 -20.88 -0.79
CA HIS A 333 11.12 -20.63 0.65
C HIS A 333 9.83 -20.26 1.39
N THR A 334 9.79 -20.56 2.68
CA THR A 334 8.59 -20.41 3.53
C THR A 334 7.88 -19.05 3.38
N VAL A 335 8.62 -17.95 3.31
CA VAL A 335 8.04 -16.60 3.20
C VAL A 335 7.47 -16.39 1.79
N GLU A 336 8.24 -16.68 0.75
CA GLU A 336 7.83 -16.53 -0.64
C GLU A 336 6.63 -17.45 -0.97
N ALA A 337 6.65 -18.70 -0.53
CA ALA A 337 5.54 -19.64 -0.70
C ALA A 337 4.28 -19.15 0.03
N GLY A 338 4.44 -18.64 1.26
CA GLY A 338 3.34 -18.03 2.01
C GLY A 338 2.77 -16.80 1.29
N LEU A 339 3.62 -15.92 0.75
CA LEU A 339 3.18 -14.74 0.01
C LEU A 339 2.43 -15.11 -1.27
N GLN A 340 2.90 -16.13 -2.01
CA GLN A 340 2.20 -16.64 -3.19
C GLN A 340 0.82 -17.19 -2.83
N LYS A 341 0.72 -18.00 -1.76
CA LYS A 341 -0.57 -18.51 -1.27
C LYS A 341 -1.47 -17.39 -0.79
N ALA A 342 -0.97 -16.46 0.02
CA ALA A 342 -1.73 -15.31 0.49
C ALA A 342 -2.28 -14.50 -0.69
N ARG A 343 -1.46 -14.23 -1.72
CA ARG A 343 -1.89 -13.56 -2.95
C ARG A 343 -3.00 -14.34 -3.64
N TYR A 344 -2.83 -15.64 -3.80
CA TYR A 344 -3.83 -16.51 -4.40
C TYR A 344 -5.16 -16.49 -3.63
N MET A 345 -5.12 -16.52 -2.28
CA MET A 345 -6.30 -16.44 -1.42
C MET A 345 -7.04 -15.11 -1.55
N THR A 346 -6.33 -14.01 -1.81
CA THR A 346 -6.98 -12.70 -2.07
C THR A 346 -7.73 -12.63 -3.40
N GLU A 347 -7.40 -13.51 -4.36
CA GLU A 347 -7.83 -13.39 -5.75
C GLU A 347 -8.72 -14.53 -6.26
N LYS A 348 -8.45 -15.80 -5.92
CA LYS A 348 -9.09 -16.97 -6.57
C LYS A 348 -9.92 -17.86 -5.65
N GLU A 349 -9.54 -18.02 -4.39
CA GLU A 349 -10.14 -19.04 -3.51
C GLU A 349 -11.11 -18.50 -2.46
N SER A 350 -11.27 -17.18 -2.32
CA SER A 350 -12.21 -16.68 -1.31
C SER A 350 -13.65 -17.02 -1.69
N GLY A 351 -14.02 -16.99 -2.99
CA GLY A 351 -15.38 -17.22 -3.51
C GLY A 351 -16.40 -16.17 -3.03
N ASP A 352 -16.35 -15.93 -1.73
CA ASP A 352 -16.89 -14.85 -0.93
C ASP A 352 -15.73 -13.91 -0.53
N ILE A 353 -15.67 -12.74 -1.15
CA ILE A 353 -14.61 -11.75 -0.92
C ILE A 353 -14.64 -11.14 0.49
N THR A 354 -15.70 -11.39 1.26
CA THR A 354 -15.82 -10.94 2.66
C THR A 354 -15.10 -11.87 3.62
N LYS A 355 -14.74 -13.10 3.19
CA LYS A 355 -14.04 -14.08 4.02
C LYS A 355 -12.53 -13.96 3.85
N THR A 356 -11.88 -13.53 4.92
CA THR A 356 -10.43 -13.33 4.99
C THR A 356 -9.70 -14.43 5.77
N THR A 357 -10.42 -15.43 6.28
CA THR A 357 -9.87 -16.46 7.20
C THR A 357 -8.68 -17.22 6.60
N LYS A 358 -8.80 -17.71 5.36
CA LYS A 358 -7.70 -18.42 4.67
C LYS A 358 -6.49 -17.52 4.44
N PHE A 359 -6.72 -16.25 4.09
CA PHE A 359 -5.64 -15.27 3.94
C PHE A 359 -4.91 -15.07 5.28
N LYS A 360 -5.67 -14.94 6.37
CA LYS A 360 -5.18 -14.77 7.74
C LYS A 360 -4.37 -15.98 8.22
N GLU A 361 -4.79 -17.20 7.89
CA GLU A 361 -4.02 -18.42 8.14
C GLU A 361 -2.64 -18.37 7.48
N GLU A 362 -2.57 -18.03 6.19
CA GLU A 362 -1.29 -17.90 5.46
C GLU A 362 -0.43 -16.75 6.00
N ARG A 363 -1.06 -15.61 6.34
CA ARG A 363 -0.38 -14.50 7.01
C ARG A 363 0.27 -14.96 8.32
N SER A 364 -0.42 -15.77 9.12
CA SER A 364 0.13 -16.32 10.37
C SER A 364 1.39 -17.17 10.14
N VAL A 365 1.45 -17.94 9.06
CA VAL A 365 2.63 -18.76 8.73
C VAL A 365 3.83 -17.85 8.45
N ILE A 366 3.63 -16.80 7.65
CA ILE A 366 4.68 -15.82 7.33
C ILE A 366 5.13 -15.07 8.58
N LEU A 367 4.20 -14.61 9.41
CA LEU A 367 4.53 -13.81 10.61
C LEU A 367 5.26 -14.62 11.68
N LYS A 368 4.96 -15.92 11.86
CA LYS A 368 5.75 -16.81 12.74
C LYS A 368 7.23 -16.83 12.35
N TYR A 369 7.50 -16.68 11.06
CA TYR A 369 8.86 -16.62 10.54
C TYR A 369 9.50 -15.25 10.78
N LEU A 370 8.85 -14.19 10.30
CA LEU A 370 9.40 -12.84 10.33
C LEU A 370 9.53 -12.28 11.75
N GLU A 371 8.59 -12.57 12.65
CA GLU A 371 8.66 -12.08 14.03
C GLU A 371 9.84 -12.67 14.82
N ARG A 372 10.27 -13.90 14.52
CA ARG A 372 11.47 -14.48 15.14
C ARG A 372 12.73 -13.71 14.73
N GLN A 373 12.83 -13.36 13.45
CA GLN A 373 13.91 -12.51 12.95
C GLN A 373 13.83 -11.09 13.52
N PHE A 374 12.62 -10.52 13.58
CA PHE A 374 12.37 -9.22 14.20
C PHE A 374 12.87 -9.17 15.65
N CYS A 375 12.54 -10.17 16.48
CA CYS A 375 12.97 -10.21 17.88
C CYS A 375 14.50 -10.23 18.01
N ARG A 376 15.22 -10.98 17.15
CA ARG A 376 16.69 -10.96 17.15
C ARG A 376 17.25 -9.59 16.79
N ILE A 377 16.70 -8.95 15.75
CA ILE A 377 17.12 -7.61 15.34
C ILE A 377 16.86 -6.60 16.45
N SER A 378 15.67 -6.67 17.06
CA SER A 378 15.27 -5.79 18.16
C SER A 378 16.18 -5.92 19.36
N HIS A 379 16.56 -7.15 19.73
CA HIS A 379 17.49 -7.40 20.84
C HIS A 379 18.88 -6.83 20.55
N ALA A 380 19.46 -7.17 19.39
CA ALA A 380 20.79 -6.70 19.03
C ALA A 380 20.85 -5.17 18.83
N SER A 381 19.75 -4.56 18.34
CA SER A 381 19.62 -3.10 18.27
C SER A 381 19.65 -2.48 19.66
N GLN A 382 18.94 -3.05 20.64
CA GLN A 382 18.96 -2.56 22.02
C GLN A 382 20.36 -2.63 22.63
N GLU A 383 21.10 -3.72 22.43
CA GLU A 383 22.49 -3.86 22.91
C GLU A 383 23.42 -2.80 22.29
N ILE A 384 23.29 -2.55 20.97
CA ILE A 384 24.05 -1.49 20.29
C ILE A 384 23.69 -0.10 20.83
N VAL A 385 22.40 0.18 21.00
CA VAL A 385 21.93 1.48 21.51
C VAL A 385 22.45 1.73 22.92
N ASP A 386 22.39 0.73 23.80
CA ASP A 386 22.86 0.84 25.18
C ASP A 386 24.38 1.03 25.24
N PHE A 387 25.13 0.26 24.44
CA PHE A 387 26.57 0.43 24.30
C PHE A 387 26.95 1.82 23.78
N VAL A 388 26.30 2.26 22.69
CA VAL A 388 26.56 3.57 22.10
C VAL A 388 26.21 4.68 23.08
N LYS A 389 25.09 4.60 23.81
CA LYS A 389 24.73 5.60 24.83
C LYS A 389 25.72 5.63 26.00
N LEU A 390 26.27 4.48 26.39
CA LEU A 390 27.32 4.40 27.41
C LEU A 390 28.61 5.08 26.93
N GLN A 391 28.97 4.90 25.66
CA GLN A 391 30.21 5.37 25.05
C GLN A 391 30.12 6.78 24.41
N LYS A 392 28.92 7.34 24.25
CA LYS A 392 28.64 8.73 23.82
C LYS A 392 28.71 9.72 24.99
N ARG A 393 29.70 9.55 25.85
CA ARG A 393 29.99 10.41 27.00
C ARG A 393 31.40 10.93 26.89
N LYS A 394 31.72 11.99 27.63
CA LYS A 394 33.09 12.48 27.76
C LYS A 394 34.09 11.35 27.98
N TRP A 395 35.13 11.31 27.13
CA TRP A 395 36.19 10.29 27.10
C TRP A 395 35.79 8.89 26.59
N GLY A 396 34.53 8.67 26.23
CA GLY A 396 34.09 7.44 25.59
C GLY A 396 34.48 7.39 24.11
N ILE A 397 34.42 6.19 23.51
CA ILE A 397 34.84 6.00 22.11
C ILE A 397 33.97 6.77 21.10
N PHE A 398 32.76 7.18 21.49
CA PHE A 398 31.83 7.97 20.68
C PHE A 398 31.61 9.39 21.22
N ASP A 399 32.51 9.91 22.05
CA ASP A 399 32.47 11.29 22.56
C ASP A 399 32.38 12.30 21.40
N PRO A 400 31.28 13.07 21.27
CA PRO A 400 31.12 14.08 20.20
C PRO A 400 32.17 15.19 20.26
N ALA A 401 32.73 15.48 21.44
CA ALA A 401 33.73 16.53 21.66
C ALA A 401 35.17 16.07 21.46
N CYS A 402 35.42 14.76 21.30
CA CYS A 402 36.77 14.25 21.07
C CYS A 402 37.22 14.53 19.62
N THR A 403 38.00 15.61 19.44
CA THR A 403 38.37 16.12 18.11
C THR A 403 39.82 15.88 17.68
N LYS A 404 40.61 15.03 18.35
CA LYS A 404 41.90 14.39 17.88
C LYS A 404 42.91 14.04 18.98
N GLU A 405 42.76 14.51 20.22
CA GLU A 405 43.86 14.50 21.20
C GLU A 405 43.81 13.40 22.28
N TYR A 406 42.79 12.53 22.28
CA TYR A 406 42.76 11.37 23.18
C TYR A 406 42.33 10.12 22.40
N ASN A 407 43.31 9.31 22.02
CA ASN A 407 43.15 8.11 21.19
C ASN A 407 43.88 6.92 21.83
N GLY A 408 43.59 6.64 23.10
CA GLY A 408 43.90 5.32 23.64
C GLY A 408 43.03 4.31 22.90
N PHE A 409 43.65 3.37 22.19
CA PHE A 409 42.92 2.21 21.67
C PHE A 409 42.73 1.22 22.82
N ASP A 410 41.62 1.33 23.53
CA ASP A 410 41.26 0.39 24.57
C ASP A 410 40.80 -0.92 23.94
N MET A 411 41.70 -1.90 23.88
CA MET A 411 41.41 -3.20 23.27
C MET A 411 40.09 -3.80 23.76
N VAL A 412 39.75 -3.68 25.06
CA VAL A 412 38.54 -4.29 25.61
C VAL A 412 37.28 -3.64 25.03
N ILE A 413 37.20 -2.31 25.05
CA ILE A 413 36.02 -1.56 24.57
C ILE A 413 35.85 -1.73 23.06
N TYR A 414 36.93 -1.70 22.29
CA TYR A 414 36.87 -1.86 20.84
C TYR A 414 36.55 -3.30 20.43
N THR A 415 37.00 -4.32 21.18
CA THR A 415 36.57 -5.71 20.96
C THR A 415 35.09 -5.87 21.25
N GLU A 416 34.58 -5.30 22.36
CA GLU A 416 33.14 -5.31 22.68
C GLU A 416 32.31 -4.66 21.56
N ALA A 417 32.73 -3.48 21.09
CA ALA A 417 32.10 -2.80 19.96
C ALA A 417 32.05 -3.69 18.71
N MET A 418 33.16 -4.36 18.36
CA MET A 418 33.21 -5.26 17.20
C MET A 418 32.23 -6.42 17.34
N VAL A 419 32.21 -7.09 18.49
CA VAL A 419 31.30 -8.21 18.72
C VAL A 419 29.84 -7.77 18.62
N LEU A 420 29.49 -6.62 19.22
CA LEU A 420 28.14 -6.09 19.16
C LEU A 420 27.72 -5.75 17.73
N ILE A 421 28.59 -5.12 16.94
CA ILE A 421 28.23 -4.75 15.56
C ILE A 421 28.12 -5.97 14.64
N GLU A 422 28.97 -6.98 14.84
CA GLU A 422 28.89 -8.26 14.13
C GLU A 422 27.59 -8.98 14.47
N ASN A 423 27.22 -9.05 15.76
CA ASN A 423 25.95 -9.61 16.21
C ASN A 423 24.76 -8.85 15.63
N TYR A 424 24.82 -7.52 15.61
CA TYR A 424 23.75 -6.70 15.05
C TYR A 424 23.57 -6.92 13.55
N VAL A 425 24.65 -6.91 12.77
CA VAL A 425 24.61 -7.23 11.34
C VAL A 425 24.10 -8.66 11.10
N ALA A 426 24.60 -9.64 11.86
CA ALA A 426 24.22 -11.04 11.75
C ALA A 426 22.73 -11.28 12.06
N SER A 427 22.12 -10.48 12.95
CA SER A 427 20.70 -10.58 13.31
C SER A 427 19.75 -10.39 12.11
N PHE A 428 20.18 -9.68 11.06
CA PHE A 428 19.44 -9.49 9.81
C PHE A 428 19.56 -10.67 8.84
N THR A 429 20.40 -11.65 9.13
CA THR A 429 20.52 -12.84 8.29
C THR A 429 19.20 -13.60 8.31
N ARG A 430 18.67 -13.88 7.12
CA ARG A 430 17.47 -14.70 6.98
C ARG A 430 17.75 -16.07 7.58
N GLU A 431 16.79 -16.57 8.36
CA GLU A 431 16.72 -18.01 8.58
C GLU A 431 16.63 -18.71 7.22
N LEU A 432 17.07 -19.97 7.13
CA LEU A 432 16.95 -20.76 5.91
C LEU A 432 16.41 -22.15 6.30
N ASP A 433 15.32 -22.56 5.67
CA ASP A 433 14.86 -23.95 5.76
C ASP A 433 15.84 -24.90 5.02
N ALA A 434 15.75 -26.21 5.30
CA ALA A 434 16.69 -27.20 4.77
C ALA A 434 16.76 -27.17 3.23
N SER A 435 15.61 -27.04 2.57
CA SER A 435 15.50 -26.92 1.11
C SER A 435 16.18 -25.67 0.57
N THR A 436 15.98 -24.52 1.22
CA THR A 436 16.63 -23.27 0.82
C THR A 436 18.13 -23.31 1.07
N LYS A 437 18.60 -23.95 2.15
CA LYS A 437 20.03 -24.17 2.38
C LYS A 437 20.66 -24.97 1.25
N MET A 438 19.98 -26.01 0.75
CA MET A 438 20.44 -26.77 -0.43
C MET A 438 20.52 -25.89 -1.67
N ALA A 439 19.47 -25.10 -1.96
CA ALA A 439 19.46 -24.17 -3.10
C ALA A 439 20.59 -23.13 -3.03
N VAL A 440 20.77 -22.51 -1.86
CA VAL A 440 21.87 -21.56 -1.61
C VAL A 440 23.21 -22.25 -1.77
N ARG A 441 23.38 -23.50 -1.32
CA ARG A 441 24.66 -24.23 -1.42
C ARG A 441 25.06 -24.49 -2.87
N VAL A 442 24.10 -24.83 -3.73
CA VAL A 442 24.36 -25.04 -5.17
C VAL A 442 24.78 -23.74 -5.86
N GLN A 443 24.27 -22.60 -5.39
CA GLN A 443 24.59 -21.28 -5.93
C GLN A 443 25.51 -20.45 -5.01
N PHE A 444 26.28 -21.09 -4.13
CA PHE A 444 26.90 -20.44 -2.97
C PHE A 444 27.77 -19.24 -3.34
N GLY A 445 28.64 -19.37 -4.34
CA GLY A 445 29.51 -18.27 -4.77
C GLY A 445 28.73 -17.06 -5.30
N LEU A 446 27.64 -17.28 -6.04
CA LEU A 446 26.78 -16.20 -6.52
C LEU A 446 25.97 -15.58 -5.38
N PHE A 447 25.46 -16.40 -4.46
CA PHE A 447 24.68 -15.94 -3.33
C PHE A 447 25.51 -15.08 -2.37
N GLU A 448 26.69 -15.55 -1.95
CA GLU A 448 27.57 -14.78 -1.08
C GLU A 448 28.03 -13.49 -1.76
N HIS A 449 28.44 -13.54 -3.04
CA HIS A 449 28.91 -12.35 -3.75
C HIS A 449 27.85 -11.23 -3.81
N ARG A 450 26.56 -11.59 -3.93
CA ARG A 450 25.46 -10.62 -3.95
C ARG A 450 25.33 -9.83 -2.64
N TYR A 451 25.59 -10.44 -1.49
CA TYR A 451 25.52 -9.75 -0.19
C TYR A 451 26.87 -9.16 0.23
N ALA A 452 27.99 -9.85 -0.04
CA ALA A 452 29.33 -9.41 0.32
C ALA A 452 29.72 -8.07 -0.32
N SER A 453 29.13 -7.73 -1.47
CA SER A 453 29.34 -6.47 -2.18
C SER A 453 28.44 -5.31 -1.71
N MET A 454 27.52 -5.55 -0.77
CA MET A 454 26.64 -4.51 -0.24
C MET A 454 27.35 -3.59 0.76
N ALA A 455 26.79 -2.40 0.95
CA ALA A 455 27.38 -1.33 1.76
C ALA A 455 27.68 -1.76 3.20
N ARG A 456 26.77 -2.52 3.84
CA ARG A 456 26.93 -3.00 5.23
C ARG A 456 28.11 -3.95 5.38
N GLU A 457 28.22 -4.95 4.51
CA GLU A 457 29.30 -5.93 4.51
C GLU A 457 30.64 -5.25 4.24
N PHE A 458 30.67 -4.33 3.26
CA PHE A 458 31.85 -3.53 2.98
C PHE A 458 32.25 -2.60 4.14
N GLY A 459 31.27 -1.97 4.79
CA GLY A 459 31.46 -1.15 5.99
C GLY A 459 31.99 -1.97 7.17
N LEU A 460 31.47 -3.18 7.39
CA LEU A 460 31.93 -4.08 8.43
C LEU A 460 33.39 -4.51 8.20
N GLN A 461 33.77 -4.82 6.95
CA GLN A 461 35.16 -5.12 6.59
C GLN A 461 36.09 -3.93 6.83
N LYS A 462 35.67 -2.70 6.49
CA LYS A 462 36.42 -1.49 6.80
C LYS A 462 36.60 -1.29 8.31
N CYS A 463 35.54 -1.55 9.08
CA CYS A 463 35.57 -1.50 10.54
C CYS A 463 36.59 -2.50 11.10
N LEU A 464 36.59 -3.74 10.60
CA LEU A 464 37.55 -4.79 10.98
C LEU A 464 39.00 -4.41 10.65
N VAL A 465 39.24 -3.81 9.48
CA VAL A 465 40.58 -3.31 9.10
C VAL A 465 41.03 -2.18 10.03
N ALA A 466 40.15 -1.25 10.37
CA ALA A 466 40.46 -0.17 11.30
C ALA A 466 40.75 -0.69 12.72
N TYR A 467 39.95 -1.66 13.19
CA TYR A 467 40.16 -2.38 14.46
C TYR A 467 41.54 -3.06 14.49
N SER A 468 41.88 -3.80 13.43
CA SER A 468 43.15 -4.54 13.33
C SER A 468 44.38 -3.63 13.28
N ARG A 469 44.21 -2.38 12.80
CA ARG A 469 45.25 -1.34 12.77
C ARG A 469 45.30 -0.50 14.03
N SER A 470 44.39 -0.74 14.97
CA SER A 470 44.18 0.10 16.15
C SER A 470 43.97 1.58 15.78
N ASP A 471 43.20 1.86 14.71
CA ASP A 471 42.87 3.20 14.24
C ASP A 471 41.49 3.63 14.79
N PRO A 472 41.43 4.37 15.91
CA PRO A 472 40.18 4.71 16.58
C PRO A 472 39.30 5.68 15.76
N ILE A 473 39.91 6.54 14.94
CA ILE A 473 39.19 7.53 14.15
C ILE A 473 38.46 6.84 12.99
N ALA A 474 39.20 6.01 12.24
CA ALA A 474 38.61 5.23 11.15
C ALA A 474 37.58 4.24 11.68
N PHE A 475 37.88 3.57 12.81
CA PHE A 475 36.95 2.64 13.45
C PHE A 475 35.62 3.30 13.77
N ARG A 476 35.65 4.45 14.47
CA ARG A 476 34.43 5.19 14.83
C ARG A 476 33.59 5.55 13.60
N ALA A 477 34.23 6.06 12.55
CA ALA A 477 33.52 6.46 11.34
C ALA A 477 32.83 5.27 10.66
N TYR A 478 33.55 4.15 10.49
CA TYR A 478 32.99 2.95 9.85
C TYR A 478 31.95 2.24 10.73
N PHE A 479 32.15 2.22 12.04
CA PHE A 479 31.16 1.71 13.00
C PHE A 479 29.84 2.47 12.86
N GLN A 480 29.90 3.81 12.85
CA GLN A 480 28.72 4.65 12.66
C GLN A 480 28.03 4.39 11.31
N GLU A 481 28.79 4.26 10.23
CA GLU A 481 28.25 3.96 8.89
C GLU A 481 27.47 2.64 8.88
N VAL A 482 28.01 1.59 9.50
CA VAL A 482 27.36 0.27 9.57
C VAL A 482 26.11 0.30 10.45
N VAL A 483 26.16 0.96 11.62
CA VAL A 483 24.99 1.10 12.50
C VAL A 483 23.87 1.88 11.80
N VAL A 484 24.19 2.98 11.11
CA VAL A 484 23.19 3.77 10.38
C VAL A 484 22.51 2.95 9.28
N ASP A 485 23.25 2.14 8.52
CA ASP A 485 22.65 1.24 7.51
C ASP A 485 21.73 0.18 8.14
N ALA A 486 22.17 -0.44 9.24
CA ALA A 486 21.38 -1.44 9.97
C ALA A 486 20.10 -0.83 10.58
N ASP A 487 20.22 0.32 11.23
CA ASP A 487 19.11 1.09 11.80
C ASP A 487 18.11 1.51 10.72
N PHE A 488 18.56 1.90 9.53
CA PHE A 488 17.67 2.25 8.41
C PHE A 488 16.80 1.06 8.00
N GLN A 489 17.37 -0.15 7.92
CA GLN A 489 16.60 -1.35 7.64
C GLN A 489 15.64 -1.66 8.79
N TYR A 490 16.11 -1.60 10.05
CA TYR A 490 15.26 -1.85 11.22
C TYR A 490 14.08 -0.88 11.30
N PHE A 491 14.30 0.40 11.02
CA PHE A 491 13.24 1.42 10.93
C PHE A 491 12.22 1.10 9.83
N THR A 492 12.69 0.62 8.68
CA THR A 492 11.81 0.19 7.58
C THR A 492 10.93 -0.98 8.03
N ILE A 493 11.51 -1.96 8.74
CA ILE A 493 10.79 -3.09 9.34
C ILE A 493 9.75 -2.60 10.35
N LEU A 494 10.13 -1.73 11.28
CA LEU A 494 9.23 -1.15 12.29
C LEU A 494 8.06 -0.39 11.67
N THR A 495 8.35 0.44 10.66
CA THR A 495 7.34 1.21 9.93
C THR A 495 6.36 0.29 9.22
N ALA A 496 6.84 -0.76 8.55
CA ALA A 496 5.96 -1.73 7.89
C ALA A 496 5.16 -2.56 8.90
N ARG A 497 5.77 -2.97 10.02
CA ARG A 497 5.13 -3.70 11.12
C ARG A 497 3.98 -2.91 11.73
N SER A 498 4.15 -1.60 11.93
CA SER A 498 3.11 -0.73 12.50
C SER A 498 1.84 -0.64 11.65
N LYS A 499 1.95 -0.90 10.33
CA LYS A 499 0.85 -0.82 9.36
C LYS A 499 0.24 -2.18 9.01
N LEU A 500 0.74 -3.26 9.62
CA LEU A 500 0.42 -4.64 9.24
C LEU A 500 -1.08 -4.97 9.37
N TYR A 501 -1.75 -4.34 10.34
CA TYR A 501 -3.15 -4.58 10.69
C TYR A 501 -4.08 -3.39 10.42
N ASP A 502 -3.62 -2.37 9.68
CA ASP A 502 -4.43 -1.16 9.37
C ASP A 502 -5.75 -1.48 8.65
N TRP A 503 -5.87 -2.67 8.07
CA TRP A 503 -7.02 -3.12 7.27
C TRP A 503 -7.75 -4.33 7.86
N ASP A 504 -7.46 -4.67 9.11
CA ASP A 504 -8.15 -5.72 9.88
C ASP A 504 -9.32 -5.12 10.66
N ALA A 505 -10.40 -5.89 10.82
CA ALA A 505 -11.51 -5.50 11.68
C ALA A 505 -11.12 -5.73 13.15
N CYS A 506 -11.40 -4.77 14.03
CA CYS A 506 -11.02 -4.79 15.44
C CYS A 506 -11.61 -5.98 16.20
N SER A 507 -12.74 -6.54 15.73
CA SER A 507 -13.39 -7.69 16.37
C SER A 507 -12.71 -9.04 16.09
N ASN A 508 -11.81 -9.11 15.11
CA ASN A 508 -11.08 -10.33 14.76
C ASN A 508 -9.64 -10.20 15.26
N VAL A 509 -9.35 -10.83 16.40
CA VAL A 509 -8.02 -10.89 17.03
C VAL A 509 -6.95 -11.26 15.99
N PRO A 510 -5.77 -10.61 15.99
CA PRO A 510 -4.75 -10.88 15.00
C PRO A 510 -4.27 -12.33 15.08
N ASP A 511 -4.04 -12.92 13.90
CA ASP A 511 -3.64 -14.33 13.72
C ASP A 511 -2.39 -14.71 14.52
N ILE A 512 -1.59 -13.71 14.89
CA ILE A 512 -0.55 -13.75 15.91
C ILE A 512 -0.65 -12.47 16.73
N LYS A 513 -0.47 -12.56 18.05
CA LYS A 513 -0.31 -11.38 18.91
C LYS A 513 1.05 -10.73 18.64
N VAL A 514 1.06 -9.72 17.77
CA VAL A 514 2.23 -8.88 17.50
C VAL A 514 2.26 -7.78 18.55
N THR A 515 3.25 -7.80 19.45
CA THR A 515 3.39 -6.80 20.51
C THR A 515 3.57 -5.41 19.90
N GLN A 516 2.70 -4.45 20.25
CA GLN A 516 2.87 -3.05 19.85
C GLN A 516 4.16 -2.50 20.45
N LEU A 517 4.95 -1.79 19.64
CA LEU A 517 6.15 -1.12 20.16
C LEU A 517 5.79 0.16 20.90
N GLY A 518 6.66 0.54 21.85
CA GLY A 518 6.70 1.90 22.39
C GLY A 518 7.12 2.93 21.34
N SER A 519 7.20 4.21 21.74
CA SER A 519 7.54 5.33 20.83
C SER A 519 8.81 5.06 20.02
N LEU A 520 8.74 5.30 18.70
CA LEU A 520 9.87 5.25 17.78
C LEU A 520 10.97 6.29 18.11
N GLU A 521 10.74 7.23 19.02
CA GLU A 521 11.76 8.23 19.36
C GLU A 521 12.84 7.69 20.31
N ALA A 522 12.61 6.57 20.99
CA ALA A 522 13.51 6.06 22.03
C ALA A 522 14.78 5.37 21.48
N TRP A 523 14.76 4.93 20.22
CA TRP A 523 15.83 4.11 19.61
C TRP A 523 16.76 4.90 18.67
N GLU A 524 16.40 6.12 18.25
CA GLU A 524 17.22 6.90 17.32
C GLU A 524 18.52 7.39 17.97
N ILE A 525 19.67 6.93 17.46
CA ILE A 525 20.98 7.36 17.94
C ILE A 525 21.33 8.73 17.33
N ARG A 526 21.29 9.78 18.16
CA ARG A 526 21.73 11.12 17.76
C ARG A 526 23.24 11.31 17.95
N TRP A 527 24.04 10.87 16.98
CA TRP A 527 25.51 10.83 17.07
C TRP A 527 26.21 12.14 17.45
N HIS A 528 25.60 13.29 17.17
CA HIS A 528 26.18 14.62 17.43
C HIS A 528 25.82 15.22 18.79
N ILE A 529 24.96 14.55 19.56
CA ILE A 529 24.49 15.03 20.87
C ILE A 529 25.06 14.10 21.93
N GLU A 530 25.75 14.67 22.93
CA GLU A 530 26.23 13.91 24.09
C GLU A 530 25.03 13.41 24.89
N GLU A 531 25.08 12.15 25.32
CA GLU A 531 24.01 11.63 26.18
C GLU A 531 24.07 12.34 27.54
N PRO A 532 22.92 12.71 28.13
CA PRO A 532 22.91 13.27 29.47
C PRO A 532 23.63 12.31 30.40
N THR A 533 24.56 12.82 31.20
CA THR A 533 25.19 12.00 32.23
C THR A 533 24.09 11.54 33.17
N ILE A 534 23.70 10.27 33.08
CA ILE A 534 22.95 9.61 34.15
C ILE A 534 23.97 9.40 35.26
N THR A 535 24.42 10.49 35.89
CA THR A 535 24.83 10.41 37.28
C THR A 535 23.57 9.90 37.97
N ALA A 536 23.59 8.64 38.41
CA ALA A 536 22.66 8.20 39.43
C ALA A 536 22.67 9.32 40.46
N ILE A 537 21.56 10.05 40.55
CA ILE A 537 21.43 11.15 41.50
C ILE A 537 21.76 10.48 42.82
N THR A 538 22.90 10.82 43.42
CA THR A 538 23.24 10.22 44.69
C THR A 538 22.10 10.53 45.64
N GLU A 539 21.78 9.64 46.57
CA GLU A 539 20.67 9.85 47.51
C GLU A 539 20.77 11.24 48.17
N SER A 540 22.01 11.72 48.38
CA SER A 540 22.33 13.09 48.81
C SER A 540 21.92 14.20 47.82
N GLU A 541 22.08 14.03 46.52
CA GLU A 541 21.68 15.01 45.50
C GLU A 541 20.17 15.00 45.28
N ALA A 542 19.52 13.84 45.41
CA ALA A 542 18.07 13.69 45.34
C ALA A 542 17.42 14.38 46.55
N GLN A 543 18.01 14.18 47.74
CA GLN A 543 17.60 14.86 48.96
C GLN A 543 17.78 16.37 48.84
N LYS A 544 18.91 16.83 48.27
CA LYS A 544 19.18 18.26 48.06
C LYS A 544 18.18 18.90 47.10
N MET A 545 17.84 18.23 46.00
CA MET A 545 16.80 18.68 45.07
C MET A 545 15.42 18.73 45.73
N GLN A 546 15.10 17.75 46.57
CA GLN A 546 13.82 17.70 47.30
C GLN A 546 13.74 18.84 48.35
N ASP A 547 14.86 19.14 49.02
CA ASP A 547 14.96 20.24 49.98
C ASP A 547 14.89 21.62 49.30
N ASP A 548 15.50 21.79 48.13
CA ASP A 548 15.42 23.03 47.35
C ASP A 548 14.00 23.25 46.79
N LEU A 549 13.31 22.18 46.34
CA LEU A 549 11.92 22.26 45.93
C LEU A 549 11.00 22.64 47.11
N ARG A 550 11.23 22.06 48.29
CA ARG A 550 10.52 22.45 49.52
C ARG A 550 10.75 23.92 49.89
N ARG A 551 11.98 24.41 49.76
CA ARG A 551 12.30 25.84 49.98
C ARG A 551 11.57 26.74 49.01
N GLN A 552 11.52 26.38 47.72
CA GLN A 552 10.78 27.16 46.72
C GLN A 552 9.28 27.20 47.01
N ILE A 553 8.68 26.08 47.43
CA ILE A 553 7.26 26.01 47.82
C ILE A 553 6.99 26.88 49.05
N VAL A 554 7.89 26.87 50.05
CA VAL A 554 7.76 27.73 51.23
C VAL A 554 7.90 29.21 50.85
N GLN A 555 8.83 29.54 49.95
CA GLN A 555 9.04 30.90 49.49
C GLN A 555 7.86 31.43 48.67
N THR A 556 7.26 30.61 47.81
CA THR A 556 6.04 30.97 47.06
C THR A 556 4.84 31.13 47.99
N LYS A 557 4.69 30.26 49.00
CA LYS A 557 3.63 30.43 50.02
C LYS A 557 3.81 31.70 50.86
N PHE A 558 5.05 32.05 51.21
CA PHE A 558 5.36 33.27 51.94
C PHE A 558 5.02 34.54 51.12
N LEU A 559 5.39 34.55 49.84
CA LEU A 559 5.06 35.65 48.92
C LEU A 559 3.54 35.80 48.73
N ALA A 560 2.82 34.68 48.56
CA ALA A 560 1.36 34.69 48.43
C ALA A 560 0.65 35.20 49.70
N GLN A 561 1.18 34.93 50.90
CA GLN A 561 0.64 35.47 52.15
C GLN A 561 0.95 36.97 52.33
N GLN A 562 2.08 37.46 51.81
CA GLN A 562 2.39 38.88 51.78
C GLN A 562 1.44 39.64 50.85
N GLU A 563 1.10 39.08 49.69
CA GLU A 563 0.14 39.70 48.76
C GLU A 563 -1.29 39.71 49.32
N ALA A 564 -1.70 38.68 50.06
CA ALA A 564 -3.00 38.64 50.74
C ALA A 564 -3.10 39.65 51.92
N GLY A 565 -1.99 39.93 52.61
CA GLY A 565 -1.94 40.91 53.70
C GLY A 565 -2.05 42.37 53.24
N TYR A 566 -1.63 42.68 52.01
CA TYR A 566 -1.70 44.04 51.45
C TYR A 566 -3.07 44.38 50.84
N GLN A 567 -3.88 43.40 50.47
CA GLN A 567 -5.23 43.63 49.90
C GLN A 567 -6.35 43.78 50.94
N ALA A 568 -6.10 43.49 52.22
CA ALA A 568 -7.11 43.66 53.29
C ALA A 568 -7.18 45.07 53.90
N SER A 569 -6.41 46.05 53.40
CA SER A 569 -6.32 47.40 53.98
C SER A 569 -6.99 48.51 53.15
N GLN A 570 -7.62 48.21 52.01
CA GLN A 570 -8.34 49.24 51.24
C GLN A 570 -9.69 48.73 50.75
N GLY A 571 -10.77 49.20 51.39
CA GLY A 571 -12.13 48.97 50.92
C GLY A 571 -13.19 48.98 52.02
N SER A 572 -13.31 50.07 52.78
CA SER A 572 -14.49 50.34 53.61
C SER A 572 -15.06 51.70 53.19
N HIS A 573 -16.16 51.69 52.43
CA HIS A 573 -17.25 52.66 52.55
C HIS A 573 -18.46 52.29 51.67
N THR A 574 -19.63 52.26 52.34
CA THR A 574 -21.03 52.53 51.89
C THR A 574 -21.80 51.49 51.05
N VAL A 575 -22.83 50.85 51.64
CA VAL A 575 -24.31 51.10 51.51
C VAL A 575 -24.90 50.47 50.22
N GLY A 576 -25.94 49.63 50.20
CA GLY A 576 -26.86 49.05 51.18
C GLY A 576 -27.97 48.24 50.47
N GLY A 577 -28.64 47.34 51.19
CA GLY A 577 -29.91 46.65 50.86
C GLY A 577 -29.83 45.60 49.72
N ASP A 578 -30.63 44.54 49.65
CA ASP A 578 -31.65 43.93 50.51
C ASP A 578 -31.99 42.56 49.85
N VAL A 579 -32.13 41.47 50.63
CA VAL A 579 -33.08 40.33 50.47
C VAL A 579 -33.12 39.59 49.09
N THR A 580 -32.84 38.27 48.92
CA THR A 580 -33.40 37.07 49.56
C THR A 580 -32.73 35.78 49.04
N ASN A 581 -32.69 34.75 49.91
CA ASN A 581 -32.88 33.30 49.70
C ASN A 581 -31.91 32.45 48.84
N GLY A 582 -31.46 31.33 49.45
CA GLY A 582 -31.10 30.12 48.71
C GLY A 582 -30.05 29.21 49.36
N GLU A 583 -30.43 28.53 50.45
CA GLU A 583 -30.09 27.15 50.84
C GLU A 583 -28.66 26.56 50.63
N ASN A 584 -28.03 26.26 51.76
CA ASN A 584 -27.36 25.00 52.14
C ASN A 584 -26.74 24.09 51.06
N SER A 585 -25.43 23.82 51.15
CA SER A 585 -24.93 22.64 51.90
C SER A 585 -23.41 22.46 51.82
N ASN A 586 -22.85 22.24 53.01
CA ASN A 586 -21.57 21.65 53.41
C ASN A 586 -20.74 20.92 52.33
N ILE A 587 -19.52 21.40 52.12
CA ILE A 587 -18.39 20.60 51.61
C ILE A 587 -17.37 20.52 52.74
N GLU A 588 -17.39 19.40 53.47
CA GLU A 588 -16.28 18.98 54.33
C GLU A 588 -15.36 18.05 53.57
N ASN A 589 -14.07 18.36 53.69
CA ASN A 589 -12.93 17.62 53.22
C ASN A 589 -12.87 16.21 53.83
N ASN A 590 -12.37 15.24 53.08
CA ASN A 590 -11.34 14.35 53.62
C ASN A 590 -10.51 13.63 52.55
N ALA A 591 -9.20 13.79 52.74
CA ALA A 591 -8.04 13.08 52.22
C ALA A 591 -8.27 11.74 51.49
N GLY A 592 -7.82 11.70 50.23
CA GLY A 592 -7.54 10.45 49.51
C GLY A 592 -6.11 9.99 49.80
N GLU A 593 -5.99 8.87 50.50
CA GLU A 593 -4.75 8.11 50.68
C GLU A 593 -4.47 7.28 49.42
N ASN A 594 -3.23 7.41 48.92
CA ASN A 594 -2.68 6.59 47.85
C ASN A 594 -2.30 5.20 48.41
N HIS A 595 -2.91 4.15 47.88
CA HIS A 595 -2.38 2.79 47.97
C HIS A 595 -2.07 2.25 46.58
N LEU A 596 -0.80 2.37 46.20
CA LEU A 596 -0.12 1.50 45.24
C LEU A 596 -0.08 0.10 45.85
N ALA A 597 -0.74 -0.85 45.21
CA ALA A 597 -0.58 -2.27 45.52
C ALA A 597 0.56 -2.81 44.65
N ASP A 598 1.62 -3.25 45.32
CA ASP A 598 2.63 -4.16 44.82
C ASP A 598 1.97 -5.37 44.16
N MET A 599 2.29 -5.62 42.90
CA MET A 599 2.02 -6.90 42.26
C MET A 599 3.10 -7.17 41.21
N GLU A 600 3.72 -8.35 41.37
CA GLU A 600 4.56 -9.09 40.43
C GLU A 600 6.02 -8.67 40.24
N LEU A 601 6.89 -9.30 41.05
CA LEU A 601 8.32 -9.42 40.83
C LEU A 601 8.77 -10.87 41.07
N ASP A 602 8.04 -11.85 40.50
CA ASP A 602 8.35 -13.28 40.66
C ASP A 602 8.23 -14.15 39.38
N ASP A 603 7.93 -13.58 38.20
CA ASP A 603 7.76 -14.37 36.95
C ASP A 603 8.88 -14.22 35.91
N LEU A 604 10.02 -13.61 36.27
CA LEU A 604 11.17 -13.37 35.37
C LEU A 604 12.36 -14.32 35.59
N ALA A 605 12.23 -15.38 36.39
CA ALA A 605 13.35 -16.24 36.77
C ALA A 605 13.28 -17.71 36.28
N ASN A 606 12.36 -18.09 35.38
CA ASN A 606 12.16 -19.50 34.99
C ASN A 606 12.27 -19.79 33.47
N TRP A 607 13.20 -19.14 32.76
CA TRP A 607 13.49 -19.47 31.35
C TRP A 607 14.94 -19.84 31.07
N GLU A 608 15.70 -20.24 32.08
CA GLU A 608 16.96 -20.94 31.86
C GLU A 608 16.75 -22.46 31.92
N SER A 609 17.05 -23.09 30.78
CA SER A 609 17.22 -24.54 30.58
C SER A 609 15.93 -25.35 30.40
N LEU A 610 15.78 -25.95 29.21
CA LEU A 610 15.46 -27.38 28.99
C LEU A 610 15.46 -27.70 27.47
N PRO A 611 15.58 -28.99 27.05
CA PRO A 611 16.75 -29.48 26.35
C PRO A 611 16.53 -29.73 24.85
N TYR A 612 17.65 -29.92 24.15
CA TYR A 612 17.72 -30.59 22.85
C TYR A 612 16.88 -31.89 22.87
N HIS A 613 15.93 -31.99 21.96
CA HIS A 613 15.37 -33.25 21.52
C HIS A 613 15.52 -33.33 20.00
N ASP A 614 16.50 -34.13 19.57
CA ASP A 614 16.41 -34.86 18.32
C ASP A 614 15.14 -35.72 18.36
N ASP A 615 14.38 -35.74 17.27
CA ASP A 615 13.72 -36.94 16.72
C ASP A 615 12.94 -36.56 15.45
N ASP A 616 13.55 -36.92 14.32
CA ASP A 616 12.86 -37.21 13.06
C ASP A 616 12.04 -38.49 13.25
N GLU A 617 10.71 -38.41 13.24
CA GLU A 617 9.86 -39.56 12.92
C GLU A 617 8.52 -39.11 12.28
N PHE A 618 8.46 -39.21 10.95
CA PHE A 618 7.23 -39.47 10.19
C PHE A 618 6.75 -40.90 10.55
N TYR A 619 5.46 -41.27 10.65
CA TYR A 619 4.43 -41.32 9.59
C TYR A 619 3.07 -41.80 10.16
N GLU A 620 2.02 -41.70 9.32
CA GLU A 620 0.74 -42.46 9.28
C GLU A 620 -0.55 -41.83 9.82
N LEU A 621 -1.26 -41.14 8.91
CA LEU A 621 -2.71 -41.27 8.80
C LEU A 621 -3.06 -41.79 7.40
N THR A 622 -3.51 -43.03 7.40
CA THR A 622 -3.97 -43.84 6.29
C THR A 622 -5.33 -43.35 5.78
N PHE A 623 -5.41 -43.02 4.48
CA PHE A 623 -6.68 -43.06 3.75
C PHE A 623 -6.70 -44.33 2.90
N GLN A 624 -7.55 -45.28 3.32
CA GLN A 624 -7.88 -46.49 2.57
C GLN A 624 -8.73 -46.11 1.35
N TRP A 625 -8.24 -46.44 0.15
CA TRP A 625 -9.11 -46.62 -1.02
C TRP A 625 -8.99 -48.07 -1.47
N GLU A 626 -10.10 -48.80 -1.37
CA GLU A 626 -10.25 -50.16 -1.86
C GLU A 626 -9.99 -50.25 -3.36
N GLY A 627 -9.21 -51.26 -3.75
CA GLY A 627 -8.85 -51.52 -5.14
C GLY A 627 -9.93 -52.25 -5.94
N ASN A 628 -9.72 -52.27 -7.25
CA ASN A 628 -10.00 -53.45 -8.06
C ASN A 628 -9.13 -53.47 -9.32
N GLN A 629 -8.25 -54.48 -9.37
CA GLN A 629 -7.92 -55.40 -10.48
C GLN A 629 -7.70 -54.76 -11.88
N SER A 630 -6.56 -54.95 -12.57
CA SER A 630 -6.02 -56.26 -12.95
C SER A 630 -4.77 -56.14 -13.84
N ARG A 631 -3.94 -57.21 -13.80
CA ARG A 631 -3.02 -57.75 -14.84
C ARG A 631 -1.61 -57.15 -15.04
N ALA A 632 -0.64 -57.92 -14.53
CA ALA A 632 0.72 -58.14 -15.06
C ALA A 632 0.67 -59.10 -16.29
N PRO A 633 1.78 -59.55 -16.94
CA PRO A 633 3.23 -59.41 -16.64
C PRO A 633 4.06 -58.99 -17.90
N ASN A 634 5.39 -58.85 -17.95
CA ASN A 634 6.43 -59.80 -17.57
C ASN A 634 7.85 -59.29 -17.99
N VAL A 635 8.89 -59.92 -17.42
CA VAL A 635 10.30 -60.09 -17.87
C VAL A 635 11.40 -59.11 -17.36
N ASN A 636 11.94 -59.40 -16.16
CA ASN A 636 13.26 -60.01 -15.84
C ASN A 636 14.63 -59.40 -16.26
N PRO A 637 15.72 -59.75 -15.52
CA PRO A 637 16.70 -58.80 -14.95
C PRO A 637 18.17 -59.11 -15.30
N ILE A 638 19.11 -58.22 -14.95
CA ILE A 638 20.55 -58.55 -14.79
C ILE A 638 21.18 -57.72 -13.65
N SER A 639 21.52 -58.41 -12.53
CA SER A 639 22.84 -58.51 -11.84
C SER A 639 23.90 -57.42 -12.14
N SER A 640 24.79 -56.93 -11.27
CA SER A 640 25.32 -57.25 -9.94
C SER A 640 26.36 -56.17 -9.56
N ASP A 641 26.60 -55.99 -8.25
CA ASP A 641 27.89 -55.67 -7.57
C ASP A 641 28.72 -54.45 -8.04
N SER A 642 29.46 -53.68 -7.23
CA SER A 642 29.75 -53.52 -5.81
C SER A 642 30.83 -52.42 -5.73
N ALA A 643 30.77 -51.57 -4.69
CA ALA A 643 31.85 -50.81 -4.03
C ALA A 643 32.98 -50.07 -4.80
N SER A 644 33.15 -48.77 -4.49
CA SER A 644 34.37 -48.00 -4.14
C SER A 644 34.21 -46.54 -4.60
N GLU A 645 34.15 -45.56 -3.70
CA GLU A 645 35.28 -44.82 -3.07
C GLU A 645 36.21 -44.09 -4.05
N ASN A 646 36.09 -42.75 -3.98
CA ASN A 646 37.10 -41.70 -4.17
C ASN A 646 37.77 -41.44 -5.53
N ASP A 647 37.96 -40.13 -5.72
CA ASP A 647 38.86 -39.44 -6.64
C ASP A 647 38.53 -39.47 -8.13
N PHE A 648 37.76 -38.47 -8.58
CA PHE A 648 37.95 -37.96 -9.94
C PHE A 648 37.52 -36.48 -10.09
N TYR A 649 38.45 -35.68 -10.60
CA TYR A 649 38.36 -34.30 -11.13
C TYR A 649 38.64 -33.12 -10.19
N GLU A 650 39.81 -33.13 -9.54
CA GLU A 650 40.70 -31.95 -9.56
C GLU A 650 41.63 -32.08 -10.78
N LYS A 651 41.26 -31.44 -11.90
CA LYS A 651 42.12 -31.03 -13.02
C LYS A 651 41.21 -30.67 -14.18
N LEU A 652 40.89 -29.39 -14.32
CA LEU A 652 40.81 -28.75 -15.63
C LEU A 652 40.80 -27.23 -15.39
N PHE A 653 41.88 -26.59 -15.86
CA PHE A 653 42.03 -25.16 -16.14
C PHE A 653 42.50 -24.23 -15.01
N ARG A 654 43.83 -24.24 -14.81
CA ARG A 654 44.62 -23.00 -14.70
C ARG A 654 45.29 -22.71 -16.04
N ASP A 655 45.00 -21.53 -16.56
CA ASP A 655 45.82 -20.54 -17.29
C ASP A 655 47.05 -20.98 -18.11
N HIS A 656 47.13 -20.50 -19.36
CA HIS A 656 48.11 -19.47 -19.71
C HIS A 656 47.78 -18.74 -21.04
N PRO A 657 48.30 -17.50 -21.21
CA PRO A 657 47.94 -16.53 -22.26
C PRO A 657 48.89 -16.52 -23.47
N ASP A 658 48.57 -15.61 -24.42
CA ASP A 658 49.33 -15.11 -25.59
C ASP A 658 49.43 -16.11 -26.79
N ASP A 659 49.20 -15.75 -28.06
CA ASP A 659 49.60 -14.56 -28.82
C ASP A 659 48.83 -14.47 -30.16
N GLU A 660 48.76 -13.24 -30.69
CA GLU A 660 48.71 -12.83 -32.12
C GLU A 660 47.57 -13.33 -33.05
N SER A 661 47.09 -12.66 -34.11
CA SER A 661 47.15 -11.30 -34.70
C SER A 661 46.25 -11.32 -35.97
N PHE A 662 45.86 -10.13 -36.47
CA PHE A 662 45.17 -9.83 -37.76
C PHE A 662 43.70 -10.32 -37.94
N GLY A 663 42.79 -9.57 -38.55
CA GLY A 663 42.92 -8.40 -39.41
C GLY A 663 41.60 -7.64 -39.55
N LEU A 664 41.77 -6.43 -40.06
CA LEU A 664 40.77 -5.42 -40.42
C LEU A 664 39.74 -5.97 -41.40
N GLU A 665 38.49 -5.55 -41.27
CA GLU A 665 37.68 -5.12 -42.41
C GLU A 665 36.52 -4.22 -41.94
N SER A 666 36.43 -3.08 -42.59
CA SER A 666 35.56 -1.95 -42.37
C SER A 666 34.50 -1.92 -43.45
N GLU A 667 33.22 -1.75 -43.10
CA GLU A 667 32.21 -1.22 -44.02
C GLU A 667 31.22 -0.35 -43.23
N ASP A 668 31.50 0.96 -43.25
CA ASP A 668 30.51 2.02 -43.05
C ASP A 668 30.01 2.42 -44.45
N GLU A 669 28.71 2.32 -44.70
CA GLU A 669 28.05 2.99 -45.83
C GLU A 669 26.82 3.78 -45.36
N ASP A 670 26.96 5.11 -45.48
CA ASP A 670 26.06 6.06 -46.12
C ASP A 670 24.59 6.20 -45.68
N ILE A 671 24.29 7.35 -45.07
CA ILE A 671 23.07 8.12 -45.36
C ILE A 671 23.41 9.61 -45.56
N HIS A 672 23.24 10.08 -46.79
CA HIS A 672 23.37 11.46 -47.22
C HIS A 672 22.05 12.27 -47.09
N LYS A 673 22.19 13.50 -46.57
CA LYS A 673 21.63 14.81 -47.04
C LYS A 673 20.11 15.04 -47.05
N GLU A 674 19.65 15.98 -46.22
CA GLU A 674 19.40 17.42 -46.49
C GLU A 674 18.12 17.66 -47.31
N ASP A 675 17.12 18.32 -46.70
CA ASP A 675 16.69 19.62 -47.22
C ASP A 675 15.91 20.45 -46.20
N CYS A 676 16.24 21.74 -46.19
CA CYS A 676 15.71 22.80 -45.35
C CYS A 676 14.40 23.36 -45.93
N VAL A 677 13.38 23.61 -45.10
CA VAL A 677 12.41 24.69 -45.33
C VAL A 677 12.15 25.44 -44.04
N ASN A 678 12.57 26.71 -44.03
CA ASN A 678 12.21 27.73 -43.05
C ASN A 678 10.79 28.27 -43.32
N SER A 679 9.95 28.32 -42.28
CA SER A 679 8.99 29.41 -42.03
C SER A 679 8.46 29.18 -40.61
N GLY A 680 8.67 30.06 -39.64
CA GLY A 680 8.08 31.39 -39.53
C GLY A 680 7.44 31.43 -38.14
N GLY A 681 8.06 32.17 -37.22
CA GLY A 681 7.83 32.04 -35.79
C GLY A 681 6.45 32.47 -35.28
N ALA A 682 6.04 31.84 -34.18
CA ALA A 682 5.21 32.43 -33.15
C ALA A 682 5.83 32.05 -31.79
N VAL A 683 6.47 33.02 -31.16
CA VAL A 683 6.98 32.90 -29.78
C VAL A 683 5.76 32.96 -28.85
N LEU A 684 5.37 31.81 -28.31
CA LEU A 684 4.45 31.73 -27.16
C LEU A 684 5.30 31.55 -25.90
N HIS A 685 5.25 32.57 -25.03
CA HIS A 685 5.82 32.50 -23.69
C HIS A 685 5.19 31.34 -22.92
N VAL A 686 5.96 30.26 -22.74
CA VAL A 686 5.66 29.24 -21.72
C VAL A 686 5.84 29.92 -20.37
N LEU A 687 4.76 30.00 -19.59
CA LEU A 687 4.77 30.62 -18.27
C LEU A 687 5.59 29.73 -17.30
N PRO A 688 6.60 30.27 -16.60
CA PRO A 688 7.53 29.52 -15.73
C PRO A 688 6.92 28.79 -14.52
N TRP A 689 5.64 28.96 -14.23
CA TRP A 689 4.97 28.29 -13.09
C TRP A 689 4.54 26.84 -13.36
N LEU A 690 4.76 26.31 -14.58
CA LEU A 690 4.48 24.92 -14.93
C LEU A 690 5.58 23.94 -14.44
N ASP A 691 6.79 24.42 -14.15
CA ASP A 691 7.93 23.54 -13.78
C ASP A 691 8.00 23.21 -12.28
N ASN A 692 7.26 23.92 -11.42
CA ASN A 692 7.31 23.71 -9.97
C ASN A 692 6.07 23.01 -9.39
N CYS A 693 5.28 22.34 -10.23
CA CYS A 693 4.18 21.48 -9.79
C CYS A 693 4.41 20.05 -10.28
N GLU A 694 4.51 19.08 -9.37
CA GLU A 694 4.39 17.63 -9.65
C GLU A 694 3.00 17.22 -10.21
N SER A 695 2.21 18.17 -10.69
CA SER A 695 0.92 18.01 -11.35
C SER A 695 1.01 18.50 -12.81
N SER A 696 1.71 17.74 -13.66
CA SER A 696 1.62 17.93 -15.11
C SER A 696 0.22 17.51 -15.59
N LEU A 697 -0.63 18.44 -15.99
CA LEU A 697 -2.00 18.14 -16.45
C LEU A 697 -2.09 17.25 -17.71
N SER A 698 -0.96 16.86 -18.31
CA SER A 698 -0.89 16.01 -19.51
C SER A 698 -1.46 14.59 -19.30
N HIS A 699 -1.40 14.07 -18.08
CA HIS A 699 -1.88 12.72 -17.76
C HIS A 699 -3.35 12.66 -17.30
N VAL A 700 -4.02 13.82 -17.18
CA VAL A 700 -5.48 13.88 -16.92
C VAL A 700 -6.27 13.75 -18.22
N PHE A 701 -5.65 14.06 -19.37
CA PHE A 701 -6.30 14.04 -20.68
C PHE A 701 -5.33 13.52 -21.78
N PRO A 702 -5.20 12.20 -21.97
CA PRO A 702 -4.37 11.62 -23.04
C PRO A 702 -4.79 12.02 -24.47
N TRP A 703 -5.96 12.65 -24.65
CA TRP A 703 -6.54 13.02 -25.95
C TRP A 703 -6.09 14.39 -26.49
N MET A 704 -5.18 15.12 -25.84
CA MET A 704 -4.63 16.38 -26.36
C MET A 704 -3.25 16.25 -27.04
N THR A 705 -2.59 15.10 -27.04
CA THR A 705 -1.31 14.90 -27.73
C THR A 705 -1.42 14.35 -29.16
N ARG A 706 -2.64 14.00 -29.64
CA ARG A 706 -2.83 13.35 -30.95
C ARG A 706 -3.56 14.19 -32.00
N SER A 707 -3.77 15.49 -31.78
CA SER A 707 -4.23 16.43 -32.82
C SER A 707 -3.09 17.01 -33.68
N TRP A 708 -1.88 16.46 -33.55
CA TRP A 708 -0.69 16.87 -34.30
C TRP A 708 0.00 15.63 -34.89
N GLN A 709 -0.62 15.05 -35.93
CA GLN A 709 0.06 14.28 -36.97
C GLN A 709 -0.74 14.39 -38.26
#